data_AF-A0A924L2W6-F1
#
_entry.id   AF-A0A924L2W6-F1
#
_cell.length_a   1.000
_cell.length_b   1.000
_cell.length_c   1.000
_cell.angle_alpha   90.00
_cell.angle_beta   90.00
_cell.angle_gamma   90.00
#
_symmetry.space_group_name_H-M   'P 1'
#
loop_
_entity.id
_entity.type
_entity.pdbx_description
1 polymer ?
#
loop_
_entity_poly.entity_id
_entity_poly.type
_entity_poly.pdbx_seq_one_letter_code
_entity_poly.pdbx_strand_id
1 'polypeptide(L)'
;MMKYFLPFIFIVFFGDAYGLADSVIVPIQRQRNHERIKEEQVKCDKADGKLDGIIRVSGNEEINLQVTDALFRKIKTLQDYIETSSKVVSNNEKIRQLNYIQEVVVNFRTEWKSKRLNPVFAPLLISNFEKILKANIDSQSMAPNIEEVPYEIGKINAEIFKNNKGYNESKKIIFLKFCALNPDKILATIRPFVNEPFADSLVVLAGLNNPKQLYDYASSGYSPESKLIHRNTDPLVEVIARISHTPNALFYFPFLDDILKGKQFTDSIKKLVGDGERKIDSVGYFKLLVKTEINYQQRLIAKDTPVAMFGVNGLREMLQKKAIENFITPINELHEQNNLAIRMKAIEPLSAQDIYYVMVMGENDIYTSSYKHSFTRLLQKMGTTPRGDELMMSVNMDFFRKFIKMAANFNQLDVFLKTMPQDKATVLMKAFVANLDKSNNLEDAVDVADSYSSIRDTALLKTILKNVSYNEQRSSIENNTRGKIIYNLLKTIFLSSDSNNVDLTSEIGIPSIYSIDNKYLADDSGRIIQQVFFYGDEDGKTNFAGFMNSFAAKDWKITQQKEWVEIKSLKGKKVWIYANLPLNSDNNLDDTAQAHLTRYLNKKDIVPSVVIHRGHSYWLPGTINRMAGSAKIIVLGSCGGYKNLSKILTICPEAHIISTKEIGKGDINRPIINYLNQALMSGNTIVWKDMWAALTKVFYADTNKEIRESWDDYVPPYRNLGAIFIKAYNKKTELQ
;
A
#
# COMPACT_ATOMS: atom_id res chain seq x y z
N MET A 1 73.92 -11.44 28.28
CA MET A 1 73.79 -10.39 29.32
C MET A 1 72.80 -9.36 28.81
N MET A 2 71.74 -8.91 29.48
CA MET A 2 71.07 -9.32 30.72
C MET A 2 69.67 -8.69 30.61
N LYS A 3 68.61 -9.47 30.86
CA LYS A 3 67.23 -8.96 30.95
C LYS A 3 67.02 -8.42 32.36
N TYR A 4 66.41 -7.24 32.50
CA TYR A 4 65.91 -6.75 33.78
C TYR A 4 64.40 -6.56 33.72
N PHE A 5 63.73 -7.30 34.61
CA PHE A 5 62.35 -7.15 35.04
C PHE A 5 62.31 -6.16 36.21
N LEU A 6 61.35 -5.24 36.24
CA LEU A 6 61.03 -4.46 37.44
C LEU A 6 59.50 -4.37 37.60
N PRO A 7 58.91 -4.78 38.74
CA PRO A 7 57.48 -4.70 39.00
C PRO A 7 57.09 -3.35 39.61
N PHE A 8 55.96 -2.79 39.15
CA PHE A 8 55.35 -1.58 39.71
C PHE A 8 54.42 -1.93 40.87
N ILE A 9 54.71 -1.37 42.05
CA ILE A 9 53.85 -1.38 43.24
C ILE A 9 52.98 -0.11 43.21
N PHE A 10 51.67 -0.28 43.23
CA PHE A 10 50.68 0.80 43.36
C PHE A 10 50.54 1.20 44.84
N ILE A 11 50.84 2.45 45.18
CA ILE A 11 50.54 3.06 46.47
C ILE A 11 49.34 3.98 46.27
N VAL A 12 48.25 3.72 47.01
CA VAL A 12 47.03 4.53 47.03
C VAL A 12 47.22 5.67 48.04
N PHE A 13 47.18 6.91 47.56
CA PHE A 13 46.98 8.09 48.41
C PHE A 13 45.48 8.37 48.51
N PHE A 14 44.94 8.27 49.73
CA PHE A 14 43.64 8.84 50.07
C PHE A 14 43.82 10.34 50.33
N GLY A 15 43.32 11.17 49.42
CA GLY A 15 43.07 12.59 49.67
C GLY A 15 41.58 12.76 49.96
N ASP A 16 41.24 13.36 51.10
CA ASP A 16 39.88 13.74 51.45
C ASP A 16 39.36 14.79 50.45
N ALA A 17 38.46 14.35 49.56
CA ALA A 17 37.69 15.25 48.73
C ALA A 17 36.58 15.87 49.57
N TYR A 18 36.76 17.13 49.97
CA TYR A 18 35.66 17.97 50.45
C TYR A 18 34.63 18.12 49.33
N GLY A 19 33.48 17.47 49.46
CA GLY A 19 32.31 17.75 48.65
C GLY A 19 31.82 19.18 48.91
N LEU A 20 31.77 20.01 47.89
CA LEU A 20 31.06 21.29 47.93
C LEU A 20 29.58 21.01 48.22
N ALA A 21 29.12 21.42 49.40
CA ALA A 21 27.71 21.44 49.76
C ALA A 21 26.99 22.49 48.89
N ASP A 22 26.29 22.02 47.86
CA ASP A 22 25.57 22.86 46.90
C ASP A 22 24.09 22.95 47.31
N SER A 23 23.74 23.94 48.15
CA SER A 23 22.34 24.27 48.37
C SER A 23 22.14 25.77 48.56
N VAL A 24 21.74 26.44 47.48
CA VAL A 24 21.13 27.77 47.55
C VAL A 24 19.99 27.74 48.58
N ILE A 25 20.02 28.64 49.56
CA ILE A 25 18.99 28.73 50.59
C ILE A 25 17.72 29.31 49.98
N VAL A 26 16.68 28.46 49.85
CA VAL A 26 15.37 28.86 49.30
C VAL A 26 14.49 29.42 50.43
N PRO A 27 14.05 30.70 50.36
CA PRO A 27 13.14 31.26 51.35
C PRO A 27 11.80 30.53 51.41
N ILE A 28 11.21 30.45 52.61
CA ILE A 28 9.97 29.71 52.90
C ILE A 28 8.85 30.03 51.89
N GLN A 29 8.72 31.29 51.49
CA GLN A 29 7.68 31.76 50.56
C GLN A 29 7.75 31.11 49.17
N ARG A 30 8.87 30.50 48.77
CA ARG A 30 9.08 29.87 47.45
C ARG A 30 9.38 28.38 47.50
N GLN A 31 9.52 27.78 48.69
CA GLN A 31 9.80 26.35 48.85
C GLN A 31 8.78 25.49 48.11
N ARG A 32 7.49 25.85 48.17
CA ARG A 32 6.43 25.13 47.45
C ARG A 32 6.61 25.13 45.94
N ASN A 33 7.18 26.17 45.33
CA ASN A 33 7.45 26.21 43.89
C ASN A 33 8.57 25.24 43.51
N HIS A 34 9.64 25.18 44.31
CA HIS A 34 10.73 24.21 44.11
C HIS A 34 10.24 22.77 44.30
N GLU A 35 9.39 22.52 45.29
CA GLU A 35 8.74 21.22 45.48
C GLU A 35 7.91 20.81 44.26
N ARG A 36 7.09 21.72 43.71
CA ARG A 36 6.27 21.43 42.53
C ARG A 36 7.11 21.09 41.30
N ILE A 37 8.26 21.73 41.11
CA ILE A 37 9.19 21.37 40.03
C ILE A 37 9.75 19.96 40.26
N LYS A 38 10.17 19.64 41.49
CA LYS A 38 10.65 18.30 41.86
C LYS A 38 9.58 17.23 41.68
N GLU A 39 8.34 17.51 42.06
CA GLU A 39 7.19 16.63 41.83
C GLU A 39 7.01 16.32 40.33
N GLU A 40 7.22 17.30 39.44
CA GLU A 40 7.15 17.08 37.99
C GLU A 40 8.37 16.31 37.45
N GLN A 41 9.58 16.55 37.97
CA GLN A 41 10.77 15.75 37.63
C GLN A 41 10.59 14.27 38.00
N VAL A 42 10.01 13.97 39.17
CA VAL A 42 9.63 12.61 39.59
C VAL A 42 8.61 11.98 38.63
N LYS A 43 7.65 12.77 38.14
CA LYS A 43 6.69 12.29 37.13
C LYS A 43 7.32 12.07 35.75
N CYS A 44 8.38 12.80 35.41
CA CYS A 44 9.17 12.61 34.19
C CYS A 44 10.01 11.32 34.27
N ASP A 45 10.66 11.06 35.41
CA ASP A 45 11.35 9.79 35.70
C ASP A 45 10.40 8.61 35.46
N LYS A 46 9.26 8.63 36.15
CA LYS A 46 8.20 7.62 36.03
C LYS A 46 7.60 7.45 34.63
N ALA A 47 7.88 8.35 33.68
CA ALA A 47 7.28 8.28 32.36
C ALA A 47 7.79 7.11 31.51
N ASP A 48 8.97 6.55 31.83
CA ASP A 48 9.50 5.32 31.20
C ASP A 48 9.03 4.02 31.88
N GLY A 49 8.22 4.15 32.94
CA GLY A 49 7.70 3.03 33.74
C GLY A 49 8.54 2.70 34.98
N LYS A 50 9.66 3.38 35.23
CA LYS A 50 10.55 3.18 36.37
C LYS A 50 10.77 4.47 37.16
N LEU A 51 11.09 4.34 38.44
CA LEU A 51 11.45 5.48 39.29
C LEU A 51 12.83 5.20 39.87
N ASP A 52 13.86 5.45 39.06
CA ASP A 52 15.24 5.14 39.41
C ASP A 52 16.21 6.31 39.13
N GLY A 53 15.68 7.50 38.86
CA GLY A 53 16.45 8.72 38.61
C GLY A 53 17.05 8.79 37.21
N ILE A 54 16.66 7.90 36.29
CA ILE A 54 17.15 7.86 34.92
C ILE A 54 15.97 7.80 33.95
N ILE A 55 15.84 8.83 33.11
CA ILE A 55 14.79 8.90 32.11
C ILE A 55 15.22 8.12 30.86
N ARG A 56 14.67 6.92 30.65
CA ARG A 56 14.99 6.09 29.48
C ARG A 56 14.02 6.34 28.33
N VAL A 57 14.57 6.90 27.26
CA VAL A 57 13.82 7.30 26.06
C VAL A 57 14.14 6.44 24.84
N SER A 58 15.24 5.69 24.90
CA SER A 58 15.71 4.80 23.82
C SER A 58 16.60 3.67 24.36
N GLY A 59 17.00 2.76 23.48
CA GLY A 59 18.01 1.73 23.80
C GLY A 59 19.45 2.26 23.89
N ASN A 60 19.69 3.54 23.58
CA ASN A 60 21.01 4.16 23.68
C ASN A 60 21.19 4.86 25.04
N GLU A 61 22.18 4.40 25.82
CA GLU A 61 22.45 4.88 27.17
C GLU A 61 22.92 6.34 27.20
N GLU A 62 23.73 6.77 26.24
CA GLU A 62 24.22 8.16 26.15
C GLU A 62 23.05 9.13 25.96
N ILE A 63 22.10 8.79 25.08
CA ILE A 63 20.88 9.58 24.87
C ILE A 63 20.06 9.68 26.17
N ASN A 64 19.92 8.58 26.90
CA ASN A 64 19.17 8.55 28.17
C ASN A 64 19.84 9.44 29.24
N LEU A 65 21.18 9.42 29.31
CA LEU A 65 21.93 10.28 30.23
C LEU A 65 21.81 11.76 29.87
N GLN A 66 21.89 12.12 28.59
CA GLN A 66 21.73 13.51 28.13
C GLN A 66 20.33 14.06 28.44
N VAL A 67 19.28 13.25 28.25
CA VAL A 67 17.90 13.63 28.59
C VAL A 67 17.74 13.79 30.11
N THR A 68 18.30 12.87 30.88
CA THR A 68 18.29 12.91 32.35
C THR A 68 18.99 14.17 32.86
N ASP A 69 20.19 14.48 32.35
CA ASP A 69 20.93 15.70 32.68
C ASP A 69 20.13 16.98 32.42
N ALA A 70 19.46 17.04 31.27
CA ALA A 70 18.65 18.19 30.88
C ALA A 70 17.45 18.42 31.82
N LEU A 71 16.78 17.35 32.25
CA LEU A 71 15.55 17.46 33.04
C LEU A 71 15.79 17.50 34.56
N PHE A 72 16.95 17.03 35.03
CA PHE A 72 17.32 17.09 36.43
C PHE A 72 18.33 18.20 36.71
N ARG A 73 19.59 18.02 36.30
CA ARG A 73 20.68 18.93 36.67
C ARG A 73 20.48 20.33 36.08
N LYS A 74 20.17 20.46 34.79
CA LYS A 74 19.98 21.78 34.18
C LYS A 74 18.77 22.53 34.74
N ILE A 75 17.66 21.84 35.01
CA ILE A 75 16.49 22.43 35.69
C ILE A 75 16.87 22.96 37.08
N LYS A 76 17.66 22.18 37.84
CA LYS A 76 18.19 22.62 39.13
C LYS A 76 19.06 23.89 38.99
N THR A 77 19.96 23.92 38.02
CA THR A 77 20.77 25.12 37.72
C THR A 77 19.90 26.34 37.38
N LEU A 78 18.79 26.17 36.67
CA LEU A 78 17.85 27.26 36.40
C LEU A 78 17.14 27.75 37.67
N GLN A 79 16.73 26.83 38.56
CA GLN A 79 16.14 27.20 39.85
C GLN A 79 17.13 28.03 40.69
N ASP A 80 18.39 27.58 40.76
CA ASP A 80 19.45 28.27 41.51
C ASP A 80 19.78 29.64 40.89
N TYR A 81 19.77 29.74 39.55
CA TYR A 81 19.91 31.02 38.85
C TYR A 81 18.79 32.01 39.23
N ILE A 82 17.53 31.59 39.29
CA ILE A 82 16.43 32.48 39.70
C ILE A 82 16.57 32.92 41.16
N GLU A 83 17.03 32.04 42.03
CA GLU A 83 17.21 32.37 43.45
C GLU A 83 18.38 33.32 43.70
N THR A 84 19.45 33.22 42.92
CA THR A 84 20.68 34.01 43.10
C THR A 84 20.77 35.25 42.21
N SER A 85 19.95 35.35 41.15
CA SER A 85 20.02 36.47 40.21
C SER A 85 19.62 37.80 40.83
N SER A 86 20.51 38.80 40.71
CA SER A 86 20.23 40.19 41.09
C SER A 86 19.27 40.90 40.13
N LYS A 87 19.05 40.35 38.93
CA LYS A 87 18.09 40.90 37.95
C LYS A 87 16.63 40.61 38.32
N VAL A 88 16.38 39.59 39.15
CA VAL A 88 15.04 39.13 39.53
C VAL A 88 14.81 39.49 41.00
N VAL A 89 14.49 40.77 41.27
CA VAL A 89 14.52 41.30 42.64
C VAL A 89 13.28 40.92 43.47
N SER A 90 12.09 41.03 42.89
CA SER A 90 10.85 40.85 43.67
C SER A 90 10.50 39.37 43.88
N ASN A 91 9.91 39.06 45.04
CA ASN A 91 9.46 37.69 45.34
C ASN A 91 8.45 37.18 44.30
N ASN A 92 7.51 38.03 43.89
CA ASN A 92 6.50 37.68 42.89
C ASN A 92 7.12 37.38 41.52
N GLU A 93 8.19 38.11 41.15
CA GLU A 93 8.91 37.85 39.91
C GLU A 93 9.64 36.51 39.97
N LYS A 94 10.34 36.21 41.08
CA LYS A 94 10.99 34.90 41.25
C LYS A 94 9.98 33.75 41.16
N ILE A 95 8.82 33.90 41.80
CA ILE A 95 7.71 32.93 41.70
C ILE A 95 7.27 32.75 40.24
N ARG A 96 7.11 33.84 39.50
CA ARG A 96 6.73 33.78 38.07
C ARG A 96 7.76 33.02 37.23
N GLN A 97 9.05 33.28 37.43
CA GLN A 97 10.10 32.59 36.68
C GLN A 97 10.20 31.09 37.06
N LEU A 98 10.03 30.75 38.34
CA LEU A 98 9.95 29.36 38.79
C LEU A 98 8.74 28.62 38.17
N ASN A 99 7.61 29.30 38.00
CA ASN A 99 6.45 28.72 37.32
C ASN A 99 6.76 28.40 35.85
N TYR A 100 7.50 29.25 35.12
CA TYR A 100 7.94 28.93 33.75
C TYR A 100 8.84 27.68 33.72
N ILE A 101 9.76 27.54 34.69
CA ILE A 101 10.59 26.33 34.82
C ILE A 101 9.73 25.10 35.07
N GLN A 102 8.70 25.21 35.91
CA GLN A 102 7.74 24.14 36.12
C GLN A 102 7.01 23.78 34.81
N GLU A 103 6.52 24.78 34.08
CA GLU A 103 5.75 24.59 32.85
C GLU A 103 6.54 23.90 31.75
N VAL A 104 7.84 24.18 31.56
CA VAL A 104 8.63 23.49 30.54
C VAL A 104 8.79 22.00 30.85
N VAL A 105 8.95 21.61 32.12
CA VAL A 105 9.03 20.20 32.54
C VAL A 105 7.68 19.51 32.32
N VAL A 106 6.56 20.17 32.66
CA VAL A 106 5.21 19.66 32.42
C VAL A 106 4.94 19.46 30.93
N ASN A 107 5.29 20.44 30.10
CA ASN A 107 5.04 20.41 28.66
C ASN A 107 5.90 19.35 27.98
N PHE A 108 7.18 19.21 28.35
CA PHE A 108 8.02 18.11 27.89
C PHE A 108 7.36 16.75 28.16
N ARG A 109 6.96 16.50 29.42
CA ARG A 109 6.33 15.23 29.83
C ARG A 109 5.06 14.93 29.05
N THR A 110 4.23 15.95 28.86
CA THR A 110 2.92 15.80 28.22
C THR A 110 3.06 15.55 26.72
N GLU A 111 3.94 16.28 26.03
CA GLU A 111 4.19 16.10 24.60
C GLU A 111 4.95 14.80 24.32
N TRP A 112 5.86 14.37 25.21
CA TRP A 112 6.49 13.05 25.12
C TRP A 112 5.47 11.92 25.28
N LYS A 113 4.64 11.94 26.33
CA LYS A 113 3.62 10.89 26.56
C LYS A 113 2.57 10.80 25.46
N SER A 114 2.23 11.93 24.85
CA SER A 114 1.31 11.98 23.70
C SER A 114 1.98 11.67 22.35
N LYS A 115 3.28 11.33 22.35
CA LYS A 115 4.09 11.02 21.16
C LYS A 115 4.16 12.18 20.15
N ARG A 116 4.01 13.42 20.61
CA ARG A 116 4.11 14.63 19.78
C ARG A 116 5.50 15.27 19.80
N LEU A 117 6.33 14.89 20.77
CA LEU A 117 7.73 15.31 20.86
C LEU A 117 8.62 14.06 20.89
N ASN A 118 9.66 14.03 20.05
CA ASN A 118 10.74 13.07 20.22
C ASN A 118 11.54 13.48 21.48
N PRO A 119 11.57 12.64 22.54
CA PRO A 119 12.17 13.01 23.81
C PRO A 119 13.69 13.23 23.74
N VAL A 120 14.36 12.77 22.68
CA VAL A 120 15.78 13.09 22.39
C VAL A 120 16.02 14.60 22.33
N PHE A 121 14.99 15.40 22.02
CA PHE A 121 15.14 16.86 21.99
C PHE A 121 15.15 17.53 23.38
N ALA A 122 15.04 16.80 24.51
CA ALA A 122 15.03 17.41 25.84
C ALA A 122 16.22 18.37 26.09
N PRO A 123 17.49 18.02 25.74
CA PRO A 123 18.62 18.93 25.94
C PRO A 123 18.49 20.25 25.15
N LEU A 124 18.00 20.17 23.92
CA LEU A 124 17.78 21.34 23.06
C LEU A 124 16.60 22.18 23.57
N LEU A 125 15.52 21.53 24.02
CA LEU A 125 14.35 22.19 24.61
C LEU A 125 14.74 23.05 25.81
N ILE A 126 15.47 22.46 26.76
CA ILE A 126 15.87 23.13 28.00
C ILE A 126 16.92 24.22 27.72
N SER A 127 17.87 23.98 26.81
CA SER A 127 18.85 25.01 26.43
C SER A 127 18.19 26.21 25.75
N ASN A 128 17.22 25.98 24.86
CA ASN A 128 16.46 27.05 24.23
C ASN A 128 15.55 27.79 25.24
N PHE A 129 14.90 27.05 26.13
CA PHE A 129 14.11 27.62 27.21
C PHE A 129 14.95 28.55 28.08
N GLU A 130 16.17 28.15 28.46
CA GLU A 130 17.10 28.98 29.22
C GLU A 130 17.43 30.29 28.50
N LYS A 131 17.73 30.24 27.19
CA LYS A 131 17.98 31.46 26.40
C LYS A 131 16.77 32.39 26.42
N ILE A 132 15.56 31.85 26.22
CA ILE A 132 14.31 32.62 26.23
C ILE A 132 14.01 33.18 27.62
N LEU A 133 14.22 32.41 28.68
CA LEU A 133 14.05 32.83 30.07
C LEU A 133 14.92 34.05 30.39
N LYS A 134 16.20 34.00 30.01
CA LYS A 134 17.15 35.12 30.18
C LYS A 134 16.74 36.33 29.35
N ALA A 135 16.41 36.14 28.08
CA ALA A 135 15.91 37.22 27.21
C ALA A 135 14.64 37.85 27.78
N ASN A 136 13.73 37.05 28.35
CA ASN A 136 12.49 37.52 28.96
C ASN A 136 12.75 38.37 30.21
N ILE A 137 13.68 37.95 31.09
CA ILE A 137 14.13 38.75 32.24
C ILE A 137 14.73 40.08 31.78
N ASP A 138 15.50 40.06 30.70
CA ASP A 138 16.12 41.25 30.11
C ASP A 138 15.15 42.07 29.22
N SER A 139 13.85 41.74 29.22
CA SER A 139 12.82 42.39 28.39
C SER A 139 13.16 42.41 26.88
N GLN A 140 13.90 41.41 26.43
CA GLN A 140 14.28 41.18 25.04
C GLN A 140 13.27 40.27 24.33
N SER A 141 13.29 40.33 23.00
CA SER A 141 12.39 39.53 22.16
C SER A 141 12.85 38.07 22.19
N MET A 142 11.93 37.14 22.37
CA MET A 142 12.24 35.72 22.26
C MET A 142 12.33 35.21 20.81
N ALA A 143 11.85 35.98 19.83
CA ALA A 143 11.73 35.53 18.44
C ALA A 143 13.03 34.97 17.82
N PRO A 144 14.23 35.58 18.01
CA PRO A 144 15.47 35.02 17.49
C PRO A 144 15.78 33.62 18.04
N ASN A 145 15.45 33.37 19.30
CA ASN A 145 15.66 32.05 19.92
C ASN A 145 14.66 31.01 19.37
N ILE A 146 13.46 31.42 18.97
CA ILE A 146 12.47 30.53 18.34
C ILE A 146 12.86 30.20 16.90
N GLU A 147 13.52 31.12 16.21
CA GLU A 147 14.02 30.91 14.85
C GLU A 147 15.11 29.82 14.79
N GLU A 148 16.00 29.78 15.79
CA GLU A 148 17.13 28.84 15.88
C GLU A 148 16.75 27.37 16.09
N VAL A 149 15.48 27.06 16.42
CA VAL A 149 15.07 25.70 16.84
C VAL A 149 14.01 25.07 15.94
N PRO A 150 13.86 23.73 15.94
CA PRO A 150 12.78 23.03 15.24
C PRO A 150 11.38 23.44 15.73
N TYR A 151 10.37 23.15 14.91
CA TYR A 151 8.96 23.49 15.16
C TYR A 151 8.48 23.05 16.55
N GLU A 152 8.76 21.80 16.93
CA GLU A 152 8.28 21.17 18.16
C GLU A 152 8.79 21.94 19.39
N ILE A 153 10.06 22.35 19.36
CA ILE A 153 10.72 23.08 20.44
C ILE A 153 10.22 24.50 20.52
N GLY A 154 10.20 25.20 19.39
CA GLY A 154 9.71 26.57 19.31
C GLY A 154 8.27 26.69 19.78
N LYS A 155 7.41 25.74 19.38
CA LYS A 155 6.00 25.68 19.80
C LYS A 155 5.86 25.54 21.33
N ILE A 156 6.59 24.62 21.95
CA ILE A 156 6.51 24.40 23.40
C ILE A 156 6.97 25.64 24.15
N ASN A 157 8.14 26.19 23.80
CA ASN A 157 8.71 27.30 24.54
C ASN A 157 7.95 28.61 24.33
N ALA A 158 7.49 28.91 23.12
CA ALA A 158 6.74 30.14 22.88
C ALA A 158 5.43 30.21 23.68
N GLU A 159 4.74 29.08 23.86
CA GLU A 159 3.48 29.03 24.62
C GLU A 159 3.66 29.26 26.13
N ILE A 160 4.87 29.10 26.66
CA ILE A 160 5.19 29.40 28.07
C ILE A 160 5.32 30.92 28.27
N PHE A 161 5.88 31.63 27.29
CA PHE A 161 6.21 33.06 27.38
C PHE A 161 5.23 33.97 26.62
N LYS A 162 3.91 33.77 26.82
CA LYS A 162 2.84 34.52 26.10
C LYS A 162 2.90 36.04 26.24
N ASN A 163 3.47 36.52 27.36
CA ASN A 163 3.60 37.94 27.66
C ASN A 163 4.92 38.55 27.16
N ASN A 164 5.81 37.77 26.56
CA ASN A 164 7.05 38.29 26.00
C ASN A 164 6.77 39.18 24.78
N LYS A 165 7.51 40.28 24.61
CA LYS A 165 7.31 41.21 23.48
C LYS A 165 7.48 40.55 22.11
N GLY A 166 8.24 39.47 22.02
CA GLY A 166 8.46 38.68 20.80
C GLY A 166 7.42 37.60 20.54
N TYR A 167 6.37 37.44 21.36
CA TYR A 167 5.42 36.32 21.23
C TYR A 167 4.66 36.33 19.91
N ASN A 168 4.12 37.48 19.49
CA ASN A 168 3.38 37.55 18.23
C ASN A 168 4.25 37.22 17.01
N GLU A 169 5.51 37.68 16.99
CA GLU A 169 6.46 37.34 15.93
C GLU A 169 6.84 35.86 15.97
N SER A 170 7.05 35.31 17.17
CA SER A 170 7.33 33.88 17.38
C SER A 170 6.22 32.99 16.83
N LYS A 171 4.95 33.39 16.97
CA LYS A 171 3.82 32.64 16.37
C LYS A 171 3.92 32.58 14.85
N LYS A 172 4.38 33.64 14.18
CA LYS A 172 4.59 33.66 12.72
C LYS A 172 5.70 32.70 12.32
N ILE A 173 6.84 32.75 13.02
CA ILE A 173 7.97 31.84 12.80
C ILE A 173 7.54 30.37 12.99
N ILE A 174 6.81 30.07 14.07
CA ILE A 174 6.30 28.73 14.35
C ILE A 174 5.32 28.29 13.26
N PHE A 175 4.45 29.19 12.80
CA PHE A 175 3.53 28.90 11.70
C PHE A 175 4.26 28.56 10.40
N LEU A 176 5.29 29.33 10.02
CA LEU A 176 6.12 29.03 8.85
C LEU A 176 6.82 27.67 8.97
N LYS A 177 7.39 27.36 10.14
CA LYS A 177 7.98 26.03 10.41
C LYS A 177 6.93 24.91 10.34
N PHE A 178 5.72 25.16 10.84
CA PHE A 178 4.60 24.22 10.74
C PHE A 178 4.20 23.94 9.28
N CYS A 179 4.07 24.99 8.47
CA CYS A 179 3.73 24.90 7.05
C CYS A 179 4.81 24.15 6.25
N ALA A 180 6.09 24.35 6.57
CA ALA A 180 7.18 23.60 5.94
C ALA A 180 7.10 22.09 6.20
N LEU A 181 6.65 21.69 7.40
CA LEU A 181 6.46 20.28 7.77
C LEU A 181 5.11 19.70 7.34
N ASN A 182 4.11 20.55 7.11
CA ASN A 182 2.72 20.16 6.83
C ASN A 182 2.13 21.00 5.69
N PRO A 183 2.67 20.90 4.46
CA PRO A 183 2.21 21.73 3.35
C PRO A 183 0.72 21.48 2.99
N ASP A 184 0.19 20.29 3.30
CA ASP A 184 -1.21 19.91 3.15
C ASP A 184 -2.17 20.62 4.13
N LYS A 185 -1.64 21.22 5.20
CA LYS A 185 -2.44 21.90 6.24
C LYS A 185 -2.43 23.42 6.13
N ILE A 186 -1.68 23.97 5.17
CA ILE A 186 -1.51 25.41 5.00
C ILE A 186 -2.87 26.11 4.92
N LEU A 187 -3.71 25.75 3.94
CA LEU A 187 -5.00 26.43 3.72
C LEU A 187 -5.97 26.26 4.90
N ALA A 188 -5.91 25.14 5.61
CA ALA A 188 -6.72 24.90 6.80
C ALA A 188 -6.32 25.75 8.01
N THR A 189 -5.11 26.31 8.02
CA THR A 189 -4.53 26.98 9.19
C THR A 189 -4.07 28.41 8.94
N ILE A 190 -4.08 28.88 7.67
CA ILE A 190 -3.61 30.21 7.26
C ILE A 190 -4.52 31.36 7.70
N ARG A 191 -5.77 31.09 8.10
CA ARG A 191 -6.77 32.12 8.44
C ARG A 191 -6.27 33.26 9.35
N PRO A 192 -5.52 33.01 10.43
CA PRO A 192 -5.01 34.08 11.30
C PRO A 192 -3.91 34.93 10.65
N PHE A 193 -3.32 34.46 9.54
CA PHE A 193 -2.14 35.03 8.89
C PHE A 193 -2.43 35.53 7.47
N VAL A 194 -3.70 35.61 7.04
CA VAL A 194 -4.07 36.00 5.66
C VAL A 194 -3.62 37.41 5.25
N ASN A 195 -3.32 38.28 6.22
CA ASN A 195 -2.82 39.63 5.98
C ASN A 195 -1.31 39.75 6.14
N GLU A 196 -0.60 38.67 6.45
CA GLU A 196 0.86 38.67 6.58
C GLU A 196 1.52 38.63 5.20
N PRO A 197 2.71 39.24 5.02
CA PRO A 197 3.40 39.29 3.72
C PRO A 197 3.72 37.92 3.12
N PHE A 198 3.92 36.90 3.94
CA PHE A 198 4.22 35.53 3.49
C PHE A 198 2.98 34.73 3.05
N ALA A 199 1.76 35.24 3.26
CA ALA A 199 0.53 34.49 3.05
C ALA A 199 0.37 34.04 1.60
N ASP A 200 0.67 34.94 0.65
CA ASP A 200 0.54 34.64 -0.78
C ASP A 200 1.54 33.55 -1.20
N SER A 201 2.77 33.57 -0.68
CA SER A 201 3.78 32.51 -0.94
C SER A 201 3.35 31.15 -0.36
N LEU A 202 2.70 31.14 0.81
CA LEU A 202 2.18 29.90 1.38
C LEU A 202 1.03 29.33 0.55
N VAL A 203 0.19 30.17 -0.05
CA VAL A 203 -0.87 29.72 -0.97
C VAL A 203 -0.27 29.05 -2.21
N VAL A 204 0.81 29.61 -2.77
CA VAL A 204 1.54 28.98 -3.89
C VAL A 204 2.08 27.61 -3.48
N LEU A 205 2.72 27.51 -2.30
CA LEU A 205 3.23 26.25 -1.78
C LEU A 205 2.12 25.21 -1.58
N ALA A 206 0.96 25.66 -1.05
CA ALA A 206 -0.21 24.80 -0.91
C ALA A 206 -0.74 24.33 -2.27
N GLY A 207 -0.76 25.20 -3.28
CA GLY A 207 -1.15 24.89 -4.64
C GLY A 207 -0.24 23.88 -5.33
N LEU A 208 1.08 24.02 -5.17
CA LEU A 208 2.06 23.07 -5.70
C LEU A 208 1.94 21.69 -5.04
N ASN A 209 1.66 21.65 -3.74
CA ASN A 209 1.52 20.41 -2.99
C ASN A 209 0.18 19.71 -3.22
N ASN A 210 -0.92 20.46 -3.22
CA ASN A 210 -2.26 19.92 -3.40
C ASN A 210 -3.16 20.91 -4.17
N PRO A 211 -3.07 20.92 -5.52
CA PRO A 211 -3.84 21.86 -6.32
C PRO A 211 -5.36 21.65 -6.18
N LYS A 212 -5.81 20.46 -5.77
CA LYS A 212 -7.24 20.14 -5.59
C LYS A 212 -7.77 20.76 -4.31
N GLN A 213 -6.97 20.78 -3.25
CA GLN A 213 -7.34 21.50 -2.03
C GLN A 213 -7.41 23.00 -2.30
N LEU A 214 -6.45 23.56 -3.04
CA LEU A 214 -6.50 24.96 -3.44
C LEU A 214 -7.80 25.28 -4.21
N TYR A 215 -8.17 24.41 -5.15
CA TYR A 215 -9.45 24.50 -5.87
C TYR A 215 -10.66 24.52 -4.92
N ASP A 216 -10.71 23.63 -3.92
CA ASP A 216 -11.83 23.55 -2.98
C ASP A 216 -11.99 24.84 -2.18
N TYR A 217 -10.88 25.39 -1.68
CA TYR A 217 -10.90 26.67 -0.98
C TYR A 217 -11.26 27.83 -1.91
N ALA A 218 -10.75 27.84 -3.14
CA ALA A 218 -11.07 28.86 -4.14
C ALA A 218 -12.57 28.92 -4.47
N SER A 219 -13.23 27.76 -4.51
CA SER A 219 -14.67 27.62 -4.82
C SER A 219 -15.63 28.14 -3.74
N SER A 220 -15.15 28.34 -2.51
CA SER A 220 -16.01 28.71 -1.36
C SER A 220 -16.52 30.17 -1.36
N GLY A 221 -16.03 31.01 -2.28
CA GLY A 221 -16.52 32.37 -2.60
C GLY A 221 -16.36 33.46 -1.55
N TYR A 222 -16.52 33.17 -0.26
CA TYR A 222 -16.63 34.19 0.81
C TYR A 222 -15.65 34.03 1.97
N SER A 223 -14.88 32.94 2.03
CA SER A 223 -13.92 32.70 3.10
C SER A 223 -12.70 33.64 2.98
N PRO A 224 -12.06 34.05 4.10
CA PRO A 224 -10.80 34.79 4.06
C PRO A 224 -9.71 34.10 3.21
N GLU A 225 -9.68 32.79 3.25
CA GLU A 225 -8.79 31.93 2.47
C GLU A 225 -9.10 32.02 0.97
N SER A 226 -10.38 31.98 0.58
CA SER A 226 -10.80 32.18 -0.82
C SER A 226 -10.39 33.58 -1.32
N LYS A 227 -10.63 34.64 -0.53
CA LYS A 227 -10.19 36.00 -0.89
C LYS A 227 -8.67 36.11 -1.04
N LEU A 228 -7.93 35.43 -0.15
CA LEU A 228 -6.47 35.33 -0.22
C LEU A 228 -6.01 34.62 -1.52
N ILE A 229 -6.71 33.56 -1.92
CA ILE A 229 -6.43 32.85 -3.17
C ILE A 229 -6.70 33.74 -4.39
N HIS A 230 -7.86 34.41 -4.44
CA HIS A 230 -8.27 35.23 -5.59
C HIS A 230 -7.46 36.52 -5.80
N ARG A 231 -6.79 37.02 -4.76
CA ARG A 231 -5.88 38.18 -4.90
C ARG A 231 -4.46 37.79 -5.33
N ASN A 232 -4.13 36.51 -5.27
CA ASN A 232 -2.78 36.03 -5.55
C ASN A 232 -2.49 36.15 -7.06
N THR A 233 -1.28 36.60 -7.41
CA THR A 233 -0.85 36.86 -8.80
C THR A 233 0.01 35.74 -9.37
N ASP A 234 0.25 34.67 -8.61
CA ASP A 234 0.96 33.50 -9.11
C ASP A 234 0.14 32.77 -10.18
N PRO A 235 0.72 32.45 -11.35
CA PRO A 235 -0.01 31.84 -12.46
C PRO A 235 -0.74 30.53 -12.12
N LEU A 236 -0.16 29.69 -11.25
CA LEU A 236 -0.81 28.44 -10.81
C LEU A 236 -2.09 28.76 -10.04
N VAL A 237 -1.98 29.69 -9.09
CA VAL A 237 -3.08 30.07 -8.21
C VAL A 237 -4.19 30.75 -9.01
N GLU A 238 -3.85 31.68 -9.90
CA GLU A 238 -4.81 32.37 -10.76
C GLU A 238 -5.60 31.40 -11.66
N VAL A 239 -4.91 30.43 -12.30
CA VAL A 239 -5.59 29.46 -13.16
C VAL A 239 -6.53 28.57 -12.36
N ILE A 240 -6.12 28.09 -11.18
CA ILE A 240 -6.98 27.26 -10.31
C ILE A 240 -8.19 28.06 -9.83
N ALA A 241 -7.98 29.31 -9.40
CA ALA A 241 -9.03 30.21 -8.94
C ALA A 241 -10.06 30.52 -10.04
N ARG A 242 -9.59 30.67 -11.29
CA ARG A 242 -10.45 30.84 -12.46
C ARG A 242 -11.24 29.56 -12.78
N ILE A 243 -10.57 28.41 -12.78
CA ILE A 243 -11.21 27.11 -13.06
C ILE A 243 -12.25 26.76 -11.98
N SER A 244 -12.06 27.18 -10.73
CA SER A 244 -12.99 26.89 -9.62
C SER A 244 -14.40 27.43 -9.79
N HIS A 245 -14.60 28.39 -10.70
CA HIS A 245 -15.91 28.97 -11.02
C HIS A 245 -16.45 28.50 -12.39
N THR A 246 -15.77 27.54 -13.04
CA THR A 246 -16.19 27.00 -14.34
C THR A 246 -17.15 25.81 -14.14
N PRO A 247 -18.26 25.71 -14.90
CA PRO A 247 -19.07 24.49 -14.89
C PRO A 247 -18.23 23.25 -15.22
N ASN A 248 -18.47 22.14 -14.54
CA ASN A 248 -17.71 20.89 -14.73
C ASN A 248 -16.20 21.04 -14.47
N ALA A 249 -15.79 21.95 -13.58
CA ALA A 249 -14.39 22.32 -13.37
C ALA A 249 -13.42 21.14 -13.13
N LEU A 250 -13.87 20.06 -12.48
CA LEU A 250 -13.04 18.88 -12.24
C LEU A 250 -12.56 18.19 -13.53
N PHE A 251 -13.24 18.39 -14.66
CA PHE A 251 -12.82 17.87 -15.96
C PHE A 251 -11.68 18.67 -16.60
N TYR A 252 -11.34 19.85 -16.08
CA TYR A 252 -10.22 20.65 -16.58
C TYR A 252 -8.93 20.33 -15.81
N PHE A 253 -9.07 19.78 -14.60
CA PHE A 253 -8.01 19.51 -13.66
C PHE A 253 -6.89 18.58 -14.19
N PRO A 254 -7.20 17.50 -14.96
CA PRO A 254 -6.18 16.67 -15.62
C PRO A 254 -5.22 17.43 -16.54
N PHE A 255 -5.65 18.59 -17.05
CA PHE A 255 -4.92 19.38 -18.05
C PHE A 255 -4.30 20.64 -17.44
N LEU A 256 -4.26 20.76 -16.11
CA LEU A 256 -3.85 22.00 -15.44
C LEU A 256 -2.44 22.46 -15.85
N ASP A 257 -1.47 21.55 -15.92
CA ASP A 257 -0.09 21.89 -16.36
C ASP A 257 -0.04 22.38 -17.82
N ASP A 258 -0.78 21.74 -18.72
CA ASP A 258 -0.89 22.17 -20.12
C ASP A 258 -1.64 23.51 -20.26
N ILE A 259 -2.65 23.78 -19.43
CA ILE A 259 -3.36 25.07 -19.38
C ILE A 259 -2.40 26.17 -18.90
N LEU A 260 -1.62 25.90 -17.86
CA LEU A 260 -0.62 26.84 -17.33
C LEU A 260 0.45 27.19 -18.37
N LYS A 261 0.83 26.23 -19.20
CA LYS A 261 1.83 26.41 -20.26
C LYS A 261 1.24 26.89 -21.58
N GLY A 262 -0.06 27.16 -21.66
CA GLY A 262 -0.73 27.59 -22.89
C GLY A 262 -0.75 26.52 -24.00
N LYS A 263 -0.51 25.24 -23.67
CA LYS A 263 -0.58 24.11 -24.59
C LYS A 263 -2.02 23.60 -24.78
N GLN A 264 -2.88 23.87 -23.81
CA GLN A 264 -4.30 23.55 -23.82
C GLN A 264 -5.12 24.74 -23.34
N PHE A 265 -6.34 24.90 -23.86
CA PHE A 265 -7.21 26.02 -23.53
C PHE A 265 -8.54 25.54 -22.95
N THR A 266 -9.06 26.26 -21.96
CA THR A 266 -10.34 25.95 -21.30
C THR A 266 -11.47 25.85 -22.31
N ASP A 267 -11.55 26.76 -23.30
CA ASP A 267 -12.61 26.73 -24.31
C ASP A 267 -12.56 25.48 -25.20
N SER A 268 -11.38 24.90 -25.42
CA SER A 268 -11.21 23.66 -26.17
C SER A 268 -11.71 22.45 -25.38
N ILE A 269 -11.41 22.39 -24.08
CA ILE A 269 -11.91 21.33 -23.18
C ILE A 269 -13.42 21.46 -22.99
N LYS A 270 -13.95 22.69 -22.87
CA LYS A 270 -15.38 22.98 -22.71
C LYS A 270 -16.24 22.36 -23.82
N LYS A 271 -15.72 22.28 -25.05
CA LYS A 271 -16.40 21.63 -26.17
C LYS A 271 -16.63 20.13 -25.95
N LEU A 272 -15.80 19.47 -25.15
CA LEU A 272 -15.89 18.04 -24.84
C LEU A 272 -16.73 17.79 -23.59
N VAL A 273 -16.60 18.64 -22.57
CA VAL A 273 -17.19 18.40 -21.24
C VAL A 273 -18.51 19.11 -21.02
N GLY A 274 -18.94 19.94 -21.97
CA GLY A 274 -20.17 20.71 -21.89
C GLY A 274 -20.14 21.81 -20.84
N ASP A 275 -21.24 22.54 -20.74
CA ASP A 275 -21.51 23.65 -19.82
C ASP A 275 -22.62 23.33 -18.80
N GLY A 276 -23.04 22.06 -18.72
CA GLY A 276 -24.15 21.59 -17.88
C GLY A 276 -25.42 21.29 -18.69
N GLU A 277 -25.59 21.87 -19.88
CA GLU A 277 -26.73 21.62 -20.76
C GLU A 277 -26.41 20.63 -21.91
N ARG A 278 -25.17 20.63 -22.38
CA ARG A 278 -24.68 19.70 -23.42
C ARG A 278 -24.19 18.37 -22.83
N LYS A 279 -24.54 17.26 -23.50
CA LYS A 279 -23.97 15.94 -23.17
C LYS A 279 -22.46 15.94 -23.37
N ILE A 280 -21.75 15.31 -22.44
CA ILE A 280 -20.30 15.12 -22.49
C ILE A 280 -19.95 14.21 -23.68
N ASP A 281 -18.98 14.63 -24.50
CA ASP A 281 -18.31 13.74 -25.46
C ASP A 281 -17.30 12.87 -24.71
N SER A 282 -17.80 11.78 -24.13
CA SER A 282 -17.00 10.82 -23.36
C SER A 282 -15.83 10.25 -24.15
N VAL A 283 -15.98 10.07 -25.48
CA VAL A 283 -14.93 9.51 -26.34
C VAL A 283 -13.85 10.56 -26.60
N GLY A 284 -14.24 11.76 -27.03
CA GLY A 284 -13.31 12.86 -27.29
C GLY A 284 -12.55 13.27 -26.03
N TYR A 285 -13.23 13.32 -24.87
CA TYR A 285 -12.59 13.61 -23.59
C TYR A 285 -11.59 12.53 -23.18
N PHE A 286 -11.94 11.25 -23.32
CA PHE A 286 -11.02 10.16 -23.00
C PHE A 286 -9.77 10.17 -23.89
N LYS A 287 -9.94 10.39 -25.19
CA LYS A 287 -8.82 10.55 -26.13
C LYS A 287 -7.89 11.70 -25.73
N LEU A 288 -8.46 12.80 -25.23
CA LEU A 288 -7.66 13.92 -24.74
C LEU A 288 -6.85 13.55 -23.49
N LEU A 289 -7.44 12.80 -22.55
CA LEU A 289 -6.72 12.28 -21.38
C LEU A 289 -5.56 11.36 -21.81
N VAL A 290 -5.82 10.41 -22.72
CA VAL A 290 -4.79 9.49 -23.25
C VAL A 290 -3.64 10.26 -23.89
N LYS A 291 -3.95 11.22 -24.77
CA LYS A 291 -2.93 12.07 -25.41
C LYS A 291 -2.09 12.82 -24.37
N THR A 292 -2.73 13.33 -23.32
CA THR A 292 -2.06 14.07 -22.24
C THR A 292 -1.14 13.15 -21.44
N GLU A 293 -1.59 11.93 -21.10
CA GLU A 293 -0.78 10.94 -20.37
C GLU A 293 0.47 10.54 -21.16
N ILE A 294 0.33 10.27 -22.46
CA ILE A 294 1.46 9.94 -23.34
C ILE A 294 2.49 11.08 -23.34
N ASN A 295 2.03 12.33 -23.46
CA ASN A 295 2.91 13.51 -23.42
C ASN A 295 3.59 13.68 -22.06
N TYR A 296 2.85 13.48 -20.98
CA TYR A 296 3.34 13.63 -19.61
C TYR A 296 4.35 12.54 -19.24
N GLN A 297 4.18 11.32 -19.78
CA GLN A 297 5.15 10.25 -19.58
C GLN A 297 6.55 10.62 -20.10
N GLN A 298 6.66 11.34 -21.22
CA GLN A 298 7.97 11.79 -21.73
C GLN A 298 8.68 12.72 -20.74
N ARG A 299 7.90 13.55 -20.03
CA ARG A 299 8.42 14.46 -19.01
C ARG A 299 8.83 13.70 -17.75
N LEU A 300 8.06 12.70 -17.33
CA LEU A 300 8.45 11.84 -16.21
C LEU A 300 9.79 11.13 -16.46
N ILE A 301 10.04 10.66 -17.69
CA ILE A 301 11.33 10.08 -18.08
C ILE A 301 12.45 11.12 -17.91
N ALA A 302 12.18 12.40 -18.18
CA ALA A 302 13.09 13.53 -17.97
C ALA A 302 13.12 14.06 -16.51
N LYS A 303 12.45 13.38 -15.57
CA LYS A 303 12.30 13.79 -14.16
C LYS A 303 11.59 15.14 -13.96
N ASP A 304 10.75 15.52 -14.91
CA ASP A 304 9.86 16.68 -14.85
C ASP A 304 8.43 16.19 -14.59
N THR A 305 7.92 16.41 -13.37
CA THR A 305 6.58 15.97 -12.97
C THR A 305 5.54 17.04 -13.28
N PRO A 306 4.55 16.77 -14.15
CA PRO A 306 3.47 17.71 -14.44
C PRO A 306 2.56 17.98 -13.25
N VAL A 307 2.08 19.22 -13.12
CA VAL A 307 1.08 19.61 -12.12
C VAL A 307 -0.22 18.82 -12.33
N ALA A 308 -0.82 18.33 -11.23
CA ALA A 308 -2.07 17.58 -11.23
C ALA A 308 -2.08 16.30 -12.09
N MET A 309 -0.90 15.72 -12.37
CA MET A 309 -0.82 14.39 -12.97
C MET A 309 -1.34 13.30 -12.02
N PHE A 310 -0.98 13.42 -10.75
CA PHE A 310 -1.34 12.51 -9.65
C PHE A 310 -2.28 13.19 -8.65
N GLY A 311 -2.85 12.40 -7.74
CA GLY A 311 -3.74 12.88 -6.69
C GLY A 311 -5.19 13.00 -7.13
N VAL A 312 -6.03 13.51 -6.22
CA VAL A 312 -7.49 13.50 -6.36
C VAL A 312 -7.96 14.32 -7.57
N ASN A 313 -8.69 13.69 -8.49
CA ASN A 313 -9.09 14.20 -9.81
C ASN A 313 -7.91 14.54 -10.77
N GLY A 314 -6.69 14.13 -10.45
CA GLY A 314 -5.55 14.27 -11.35
C GLY A 314 -5.71 13.43 -12.62
N LEU A 315 -4.77 13.61 -13.56
CA LEU A 315 -4.82 12.96 -14.87
C LEU A 315 -5.02 11.45 -14.80
N ARG A 316 -4.19 10.73 -14.01
CA ARG A 316 -4.26 9.26 -13.95
C ARG A 316 -5.54 8.74 -13.33
N GLU A 317 -6.02 9.37 -12.25
CA GLU A 317 -7.29 8.96 -11.62
C GLU A 317 -8.46 9.22 -12.56
N MET A 318 -8.50 10.37 -13.22
CA MET A 318 -9.56 10.68 -14.18
C MET A 318 -9.51 9.75 -15.40
N LEU A 319 -8.31 9.46 -15.91
CA LEU A 319 -8.11 8.50 -17.01
C LEU A 319 -8.61 7.12 -16.61
N GLN A 320 -8.29 6.64 -15.42
CA GLN A 320 -8.78 5.37 -14.91
C GLN A 320 -10.29 5.36 -14.74
N LYS A 321 -10.85 6.37 -14.07
CA LYS A 321 -12.29 6.50 -13.85
C LYS A 321 -13.04 6.47 -15.17
N LYS A 322 -12.57 7.22 -16.18
CA LYS A 322 -13.22 7.28 -17.49
C LYS A 322 -13.00 6.04 -18.35
N ALA A 323 -11.86 5.34 -18.20
CA ALA A 323 -11.68 4.02 -18.79
C ALA A 323 -12.76 3.05 -18.28
N ILE A 324 -12.94 3.01 -16.95
CA ILE A 324 -13.88 2.11 -16.30
C ILE A 324 -15.32 2.47 -16.67
N GLU A 325 -15.75 3.71 -16.38
CA GLU A 325 -17.13 4.16 -16.56
C GLU A 325 -17.61 4.06 -18.01
N ASN A 326 -16.81 4.54 -18.97
CA ASN A 326 -17.29 4.74 -20.34
C ASN A 326 -17.02 3.56 -21.28
N PHE A 327 -16.09 2.67 -20.91
CA PHE A 327 -15.64 1.61 -21.82
C PHE A 327 -15.70 0.23 -21.19
N ILE A 328 -15.18 0.04 -19.98
CA ILE A 328 -15.09 -1.29 -19.35
C ILE A 328 -16.43 -1.74 -18.78
N THR A 329 -17.14 -0.88 -18.06
CA THR A 329 -18.46 -1.20 -17.53
C THR A 329 -19.42 -1.60 -18.65
N PRO A 330 -19.57 -0.82 -19.75
CA PRO A 330 -20.45 -1.22 -20.86
C PRO A 330 -20.10 -2.56 -21.52
N ILE A 331 -18.81 -2.87 -21.73
CA ILE A 331 -18.43 -4.16 -22.34
C ILE A 331 -18.60 -5.33 -21.36
N ASN A 332 -18.47 -5.09 -20.05
CA ASN A 332 -18.67 -6.07 -19.00
C ASN A 332 -20.15 -6.36 -18.77
N GLU A 333 -21.02 -5.35 -18.75
CA GLU A 333 -22.48 -5.53 -18.63
C GLU A 333 -23.02 -6.38 -19.79
N LEU A 334 -22.40 -6.27 -20.97
CA LEU A 334 -22.74 -7.07 -22.15
C LEU A 334 -21.94 -8.40 -22.24
N HIS A 335 -21.47 -8.95 -21.12
CA HIS A 335 -20.62 -10.16 -21.15
C HIS A 335 -21.30 -11.43 -21.69
N GLU A 336 -22.62 -11.51 -21.59
CA GLU A 336 -23.45 -12.59 -22.17
C GLU A 336 -23.83 -12.36 -23.65
N GLN A 337 -23.55 -11.16 -24.18
CA GLN A 337 -23.88 -10.82 -25.57
C GLN A 337 -22.90 -11.49 -26.54
N ASN A 338 -23.39 -12.44 -27.32
CA ASN A 338 -22.61 -13.17 -28.33
C ASN A 338 -22.24 -12.31 -29.56
N ASN A 339 -23.03 -11.30 -29.90
CA ASN A 339 -22.72 -10.40 -31.01
C ASN A 339 -21.65 -9.37 -30.62
N LEU A 340 -20.40 -9.60 -31.04
CA LEU A 340 -19.26 -8.73 -30.72
C LEU A 340 -19.36 -7.31 -31.29
N ALA A 341 -20.14 -7.08 -32.35
CA ALA A 341 -20.36 -5.73 -32.86
C ALA A 341 -21.22 -4.89 -31.89
N ILE A 342 -22.14 -5.54 -31.18
CA ILE A 342 -22.95 -4.90 -30.14
C ILE A 342 -22.12 -4.79 -28.86
N ARG A 343 -21.53 -5.90 -28.40
CA ARG A 343 -20.79 -5.97 -27.15
C ARG A 343 -19.61 -4.99 -27.10
N MET A 344 -18.81 -4.93 -28.17
CA MET A 344 -17.58 -4.13 -28.20
C MET A 344 -17.77 -2.74 -28.81
N LYS A 345 -19.03 -2.28 -28.96
CA LYS A 345 -19.35 -0.99 -29.57
C LYS A 345 -18.71 0.19 -28.82
N ALA A 346 -18.65 0.12 -27.49
CA ALA A 346 -18.09 1.18 -26.66
C ALA A 346 -16.63 1.53 -27.02
N ILE A 347 -15.81 0.53 -27.39
CA ILE A 347 -14.40 0.72 -27.77
C ILE A 347 -14.18 0.83 -29.28
N GLU A 348 -15.24 0.77 -30.10
CA GLU A 348 -15.13 0.92 -31.55
C GLU A 348 -14.48 2.23 -32.02
N PRO A 349 -14.80 3.42 -31.45
CA PRO A 349 -14.23 4.67 -31.92
C PRO A 349 -12.80 4.91 -31.44
N LEU A 350 -12.25 4.03 -30.60
CA LEU A 350 -10.93 4.16 -29.99
C LEU A 350 -9.79 3.73 -30.94
N SER A 351 -8.63 4.37 -30.79
CA SER A 351 -7.37 3.98 -31.43
C SER A 351 -6.68 2.83 -30.68
N ALA A 352 -5.57 2.32 -31.20
CA ALA A 352 -4.77 1.33 -30.49
C ALA A 352 -4.22 1.85 -29.16
N GLN A 353 -3.76 3.10 -29.12
CA GLN A 353 -3.27 3.74 -27.88
C GLN A 353 -4.40 3.90 -26.86
N ASP A 354 -5.59 4.32 -27.30
CA ASP A 354 -6.75 4.46 -26.42
C ASP A 354 -7.15 3.12 -25.80
N ILE A 355 -7.22 2.05 -26.60
CA ILE A 355 -7.57 0.71 -26.11
C ILE A 355 -6.49 0.18 -25.16
N TYR A 356 -5.21 0.44 -25.45
CA TYR A 356 -4.11 0.13 -24.53
C TYR A 356 -4.36 0.74 -23.15
N TYR A 357 -4.70 2.03 -23.09
CA TYR A 357 -5.02 2.70 -21.83
C TYR A 357 -6.31 2.21 -21.18
N VAL A 358 -7.37 1.88 -21.95
CA VAL A 358 -8.56 1.21 -21.40
C VAL A 358 -8.16 -0.08 -20.68
N MET A 359 -7.32 -0.90 -21.31
CA MET A 359 -6.91 -2.20 -20.75
C MET A 359 -6.08 -2.03 -19.48
N VAL A 360 -5.00 -1.24 -19.50
CA VAL A 360 -4.10 -1.11 -18.34
C VAL A 360 -4.74 -0.36 -17.17
N MET A 361 -5.72 0.52 -17.43
CA MET A 361 -6.41 1.26 -16.38
C MET A 361 -7.46 0.44 -15.65
N GLY A 362 -8.10 -0.52 -16.31
CA GLY A 362 -9.10 -1.39 -15.66
C GLY A 362 -8.60 -2.79 -15.37
N GLU A 363 -7.32 -2.95 -15.06
CA GLU A 363 -6.71 -4.23 -14.66
C GLU A 363 -7.56 -5.07 -13.69
N ASN A 364 -8.16 -4.39 -12.71
CA ASN A 364 -8.95 -4.97 -11.64
C ASN A 364 -10.44 -5.13 -11.99
N ASP A 365 -10.94 -4.39 -12.97
CA ASP A 365 -12.36 -4.27 -13.28
C ASP A 365 -12.75 -5.00 -14.58
N ILE A 366 -11.79 -5.26 -15.47
CA ILE A 366 -12.05 -5.89 -16.76
C ILE A 366 -12.24 -7.41 -16.64
N TYR A 367 -13.38 -7.91 -17.12
CA TYR A 367 -13.67 -9.34 -17.13
C TYR A 367 -12.77 -10.07 -18.13
N THR A 368 -12.55 -11.38 -17.94
CA THR A 368 -11.69 -12.16 -18.83
C THR A 368 -12.11 -12.08 -20.30
N SER A 369 -13.39 -12.31 -20.59
CA SER A 369 -13.89 -12.24 -21.98
C SER A 369 -13.79 -10.81 -22.54
N SER A 370 -14.09 -9.79 -21.73
CA SER A 370 -13.97 -8.38 -22.10
C SER A 370 -12.52 -7.98 -22.43
N TYR A 371 -11.54 -8.46 -21.67
CA TYR A 371 -10.12 -8.26 -21.95
C TYR A 371 -9.73 -8.90 -23.27
N LYS A 372 -10.07 -10.18 -23.48
CA LYS A 372 -9.71 -10.89 -24.71
C LYS A 372 -10.25 -10.20 -25.96
N HIS A 373 -11.52 -9.78 -25.93
CA HIS A 373 -12.10 -9.06 -27.06
C HIS A 373 -11.50 -7.66 -27.24
N SER A 374 -11.16 -6.97 -26.15
CA SER A 374 -10.44 -5.69 -26.20
C SER A 374 -9.03 -5.86 -26.78
N PHE A 375 -8.30 -6.89 -26.38
CA PHE A 375 -6.98 -7.23 -26.90
C PHE A 375 -7.03 -7.57 -28.40
N THR A 376 -8.00 -8.38 -28.83
CA THR A 376 -8.21 -8.64 -30.26
C THR A 376 -8.51 -7.35 -31.03
N ARG A 377 -9.34 -6.46 -30.46
CA ARG A 377 -9.64 -5.16 -31.08
C ARG A 377 -8.41 -4.24 -31.11
N LEU A 378 -7.56 -4.26 -30.07
CA LEU A 378 -6.27 -3.56 -30.05
C LEU A 378 -5.42 -3.98 -31.24
N LEU A 379 -5.22 -5.29 -31.44
CA LEU A 379 -4.45 -5.81 -32.57
C LEU A 379 -5.05 -5.40 -33.92
N GLN A 380 -6.38 -5.44 -34.07
CA GLN A 380 -7.06 -4.98 -35.28
C GLN A 380 -6.81 -3.48 -35.54
N LYS A 381 -6.81 -2.64 -34.49
CA LYS A 381 -6.54 -1.20 -34.60
C LYS A 381 -5.07 -0.89 -34.89
N MET A 382 -4.16 -1.84 -34.71
CA MET A 382 -2.76 -1.74 -35.13
C MET A 382 -2.56 -2.05 -36.64
N GLY A 383 -3.63 -2.43 -37.35
CA GLY A 383 -3.62 -2.67 -38.80
C GLY A 383 -3.45 -4.15 -39.19
N THR A 384 -3.30 -4.40 -40.49
CA THR A 384 -3.18 -5.77 -41.06
C THR A 384 -1.85 -6.45 -40.74
N THR A 385 -0.82 -5.67 -40.41
CA THR A 385 0.47 -6.16 -39.91
C THR A 385 0.76 -5.47 -38.58
N PRO A 386 0.16 -5.94 -37.48
CA PRO A 386 0.33 -5.32 -36.17
C PRO A 386 1.82 -5.22 -35.79
N ARG A 387 2.23 -4.07 -35.26
CA ARG A 387 3.59 -3.78 -34.78
C ARG A 387 3.59 -3.47 -33.29
N GLY A 388 3.70 -4.50 -32.46
CA GLY A 388 3.65 -4.35 -31.01
C GLY A 388 4.80 -3.51 -30.44
N ASP A 389 5.97 -3.54 -31.09
CA ASP A 389 7.11 -2.69 -30.77
C ASP A 389 6.79 -1.20 -30.98
N GLU A 390 6.13 -0.86 -32.09
CA GLU A 390 5.72 0.51 -32.39
C GLU A 390 4.62 0.99 -31.44
N LEU A 391 3.68 0.12 -31.06
CA LEU A 391 2.69 0.45 -30.03
C LEU A 391 3.36 0.84 -28.71
N MET A 392 4.30 0.02 -28.21
CA MET A 392 5.01 0.30 -26.95
C MET A 392 5.80 1.62 -27.02
N MET A 393 6.44 1.91 -28.16
CA MET A 393 7.14 3.19 -28.35
C MET A 393 6.15 4.38 -28.42
N SER A 394 5.00 4.20 -29.06
CA SER A 394 4.00 5.26 -29.22
C SER A 394 3.37 5.73 -27.90
N VAL A 395 3.39 4.88 -26.87
CA VAL A 395 2.95 5.22 -25.51
C VAL A 395 4.12 5.50 -24.57
N ASN A 396 5.33 5.71 -25.10
CA ASN A 396 6.55 5.98 -24.32
C ASN A 396 6.85 4.91 -23.24
N MET A 397 6.53 3.65 -23.55
CA MET A 397 6.62 2.51 -22.61
C MET A 397 5.80 2.72 -21.32
N ASP A 398 4.85 3.66 -21.29
CA ASP A 398 4.02 3.89 -20.11
C ASP A 398 3.23 2.64 -19.77
N PHE A 399 3.16 2.25 -18.50
CA PHE A 399 2.52 1.01 -18.03
C PHE A 399 2.93 -0.30 -18.74
N PHE A 400 4.05 -0.35 -19.46
CA PHE A 400 4.37 -1.54 -20.28
C PHE A 400 4.47 -2.84 -19.47
N ARG A 401 5.01 -2.78 -18.24
CA ARG A 401 5.07 -3.96 -17.33
C ARG A 401 3.68 -4.46 -16.99
N LYS A 402 2.77 -3.54 -16.65
CA LYS A 402 1.37 -3.85 -16.37
C LYS A 402 0.71 -4.47 -17.61
N PHE A 403 0.91 -3.91 -18.79
CA PHE A 403 0.38 -4.49 -20.03
C PHE A 403 0.90 -5.91 -20.28
N ILE A 404 2.21 -6.13 -20.14
CA ILE A 404 2.84 -7.45 -20.31
C ILE A 404 2.30 -8.46 -19.29
N LYS A 405 2.17 -8.06 -18.02
CA LYS A 405 1.50 -8.86 -17.00
C LYS A 405 0.07 -9.21 -17.40
N MET A 406 -0.72 -8.22 -17.81
CA MET A 406 -2.11 -8.47 -18.18
C MET A 406 -2.19 -9.43 -19.36
N ALA A 407 -1.34 -9.25 -20.38
CA ALA A 407 -1.24 -10.17 -21.50
C ALA A 407 -0.83 -11.58 -21.03
N ALA A 408 0.08 -11.71 -20.08
CA ALA A 408 0.48 -13.00 -19.52
C ALA A 408 -0.65 -13.67 -18.73
N ASN A 409 -1.35 -12.91 -17.88
CA ASN A 409 -2.44 -13.40 -17.04
C ASN A 409 -3.64 -13.86 -17.88
N PHE A 410 -3.83 -13.28 -19.06
CA PHE A 410 -4.89 -13.64 -20.00
C PHE A 410 -4.39 -14.45 -21.21
N ASN A 411 -3.20 -15.06 -21.10
CA ASN A 411 -2.61 -15.95 -22.12
C ASN A 411 -2.51 -15.32 -23.53
N GLN A 412 -2.35 -14.00 -23.60
CA GLN A 412 -2.15 -13.22 -24.83
C GLN A 412 -0.69 -12.75 -25.02
N LEU A 413 0.21 -13.01 -24.06
CA LEU A 413 1.59 -12.52 -24.13
C LEU A 413 2.32 -13.04 -25.38
N ASP A 414 2.30 -14.36 -25.63
CA ASP A 414 2.94 -14.95 -26.81
C ASP A 414 2.33 -14.41 -28.12
N VAL A 415 1.02 -14.12 -28.13
CA VAL A 415 0.34 -13.50 -29.29
C VAL A 415 0.88 -12.10 -29.52
N PHE A 416 0.98 -11.29 -28.46
CA PHE A 416 1.52 -9.94 -28.54
C PHE A 416 2.97 -9.92 -29.00
N LEU A 417 3.83 -10.76 -28.42
CA LEU A 417 5.26 -10.81 -28.77
C LEU A 417 5.50 -11.22 -30.23
N LYS A 418 4.60 -12.03 -30.82
CA LYS A 418 4.66 -12.38 -32.26
C LYS A 418 4.28 -11.23 -33.19
N THR A 419 3.70 -10.15 -32.68
CA THR A 419 3.41 -8.94 -33.46
C THR A 419 4.61 -8.01 -33.62
N MET A 420 5.81 -8.41 -33.19
CA MET A 420 7.01 -7.58 -33.33
C MET A 420 8.23 -8.43 -33.71
N PRO A 421 9.30 -7.82 -34.24
CA PRO A 421 10.54 -8.52 -34.51
C PRO A 421 11.13 -9.20 -33.26
N GLN A 422 11.77 -10.36 -33.43
CA GLN A 422 12.27 -11.19 -32.32
C GLN A 422 13.31 -10.47 -31.45
N ASP A 423 14.16 -9.64 -32.04
CA ASP A 423 15.12 -8.80 -31.31
C ASP A 423 14.40 -7.78 -30.41
N LYS A 424 13.32 -7.16 -30.90
CA LYS A 424 12.50 -6.21 -30.12
C LYS A 424 11.75 -6.90 -28.99
N ALA A 425 11.15 -8.06 -29.24
CA ALA A 425 10.52 -8.88 -28.21
C ALA A 425 11.52 -9.24 -27.10
N THR A 426 12.75 -9.62 -27.49
CA THR A 426 13.83 -9.92 -26.55
C THR A 426 14.22 -8.70 -25.71
N VAL A 427 14.35 -7.52 -26.33
CA VAL A 427 14.66 -6.27 -25.62
C VAL A 427 13.53 -5.89 -24.65
N LEU A 428 12.27 -6.00 -25.08
CA LEU A 428 11.11 -5.72 -24.25
C LEU A 428 11.08 -6.61 -23.00
N MET A 429 11.30 -7.92 -23.17
CA MET A 429 11.32 -8.86 -22.05
C MET A 429 12.56 -8.71 -21.15
N LYS A 430 13.68 -8.22 -21.70
CA LYS A 430 14.86 -7.85 -20.92
C LYS A 430 14.57 -6.62 -20.05
N ALA A 431 13.88 -5.61 -20.59
CA ALA A 431 13.41 -4.46 -19.83
C ALA A 431 12.38 -4.87 -18.77
N PHE A 432 11.49 -5.81 -19.09
CA PHE A 432 10.49 -6.36 -18.18
C PHE A 432 11.09 -7.03 -16.94
N VAL A 433 12.34 -7.48 -16.95
CA VAL A 433 12.98 -8.09 -15.76
C VAL A 433 14.11 -7.26 -15.15
N ALA A 434 14.32 -6.03 -15.64
CA ALA A 434 15.33 -5.12 -15.11
C ALA A 434 14.76 -4.18 -14.03
N ASN A 435 15.63 -3.63 -13.18
CA ASN A 435 15.31 -2.58 -12.19
C ASN A 435 14.16 -2.90 -11.22
N LEU A 436 13.87 -4.19 -10.97
CA LEU A 436 12.85 -4.65 -10.02
C LEU A 436 13.18 -4.24 -8.57
N ASP A 437 14.45 -3.92 -8.32
CA ASP A 437 14.99 -3.42 -7.05
C ASP A 437 14.80 -1.92 -6.82
N LYS A 438 14.36 -1.18 -7.85
CA LYS A 438 14.20 0.28 -7.79
C LYS A 438 12.79 0.72 -7.41
N SER A 439 11.79 -0.16 -7.51
CA SER A 439 10.44 0.13 -7.04
C SER A 439 10.36 0.02 -5.52
N ASN A 440 9.48 0.80 -4.91
CA ASN A 440 9.32 0.81 -3.45
C ASN A 440 8.59 -0.46 -2.96
N ASN A 441 7.73 -1.07 -3.78
CA ASN A 441 6.98 -2.29 -3.47
C ASN A 441 7.58 -3.52 -4.20
N LEU A 442 6.97 -4.70 -4.02
CA LEU A 442 7.39 -5.95 -4.69
C LEU A 442 6.58 -6.26 -5.95
N GLU A 443 5.67 -5.37 -6.32
CA GLU A 443 4.67 -5.63 -7.37
C GLU A 443 5.33 -6.01 -8.68
N ASP A 444 6.33 -5.24 -9.14
CA ASP A 444 7.06 -5.54 -10.38
C ASP A 444 7.75 -6.92 -10.35
N ALA A 445 8.29 -7.34 -9.21
CA ALA A 445 8.97 -8.63 -9.09
C ALA A 445 7.98 -9.79 -9.06
N VAL A 446 6.84 -9.61 -8.39
CA VAL A 446 5.72 -10.56 -8.39
C VAL A 446 5.15 -10.70 -9.81
N ASP A 447 4.92 -9.58 -10.48
CA ASP A 447 4.42 -9.50 -11.85
C ASP A 447 5.33 -10.26 -12.83
N VAL A 448 6.65 -10.15 -12.65
CA VAL A 448 7.66 -10.91 -13.42
C VAL A 448 7.60 -12.40 -13.13
N ALA A 449 7.55 -12.79 -11.85
CA ALA A 449 7.46 -14.19 -11.45
C ALA A 449 6.22 -14.84 -12.06
N ASP A 450 5.07 -14.18 -11.95
CA ASP A 450 3.79 -14.63 -12.45
C ASP A 450 3.75 -14.76 -13.97
N SER A 451 4.27 -13.75 -14.68
CA SER A 451 4.27 -13.72 -16.14
C SER A 451 5.16 -14.81 -16.76
N TYR A 452 6.23 -15.23 -16.06
CA TYR A 452 7.14 -16.28 -16.55
C TYR A 452 6.40 -17.58 -16.87
N SER A 453 5.40 -17.94 -16.06
CA SER A 453 4.63 -19.18 -16.23
C SER A 453 3.74 -19.20 -17.49
N SER A 454 3.54 -18.05 -18.16
CA SER A 454 2.68 -17.93 -19.34
C SER A 454 3.46 -17.89 -20.66
N ILE A 455 4.79 -17.91 -20.61
CA ILE A 455 5.65 -17.90 -21.80
C ILE A 455 5.90 -19.33 -22.25
N ARG A 456 5.58 -19.66 -23.51
CA ARG A 456 5.82 -21.01 -24.06
C ARG A 456 7.12 -21.11 -24.86
N ASP A 457 7.68 -19.97 -25.29
CA ASP A 457 8.95 -19.93 -26.02
C ASP A 457 10.14 -20.24 -25.10
N THR A 458 10.71 -21.43 -25.25
CA THR A 458 11.86 -21.90 -24.46
C THR A 458 13.12 -21.05 -24.63
N ALA A 459 13.34 -20.43 -25.79
CA ALA A 459 14.49 -19.55 -26.00
C ALA A 459 14.30 -18.22 -25.26
N LEU A 460 13.07 -17.71 -25.24
CA LEU A 460 12.72 -16.52 -24.47
C LEU A 460 12.83 -16.76 -22.95
N LEU A 461 12.30 -17.89 -22.44
CA LEU A 461 12.45 -18.29 -21.04
C LEU A 461 13.92 -18.32 -20.60
N LYS A 462 14.79 -18.98 -21.39
CA LYS A 462 16.24 -19.00 -21.15
C LYS A 462 16.85 -17.60 -21.13
N THR A 463 16.39 -16.72 -22.01
CA THR A 463 16.86 -15.33 -22.08
C THR A 463 16.44 -14.53 -20.85
N ILE A 464 15.21 -14.69 -20.37
CA ILE A 464 14.73 -14.08 -19.14
C ILE A 464 15.53 -14.56 -17.93
N LEU A 465 15.76 -15.87 -17.79
CA LEU A 465 16.58 -16.42 -16.72
C LEU A 465 18.02 -15.88 -16.73
N LYS A 466 18.62 -15.74 -17.92
CA LYS A 466 19.94 -15.12 -18.09
C LYS A 466 19.94 -13.65 -17.62
N ASN A 467 18.88 -12.90 -17.93
CA ASN A 467 18.74 -11.51 -17.52
C ASN A 467 18.53 -11.34 -16.02
N VAL A 468 17.77 -12.24 -15.39
CA VAL A 468 17.64 -12.27 -13.92
C VAL A 468 19.00 -12.56 -13.28
N SER A 469 19.74 -13.55 -13.80
CA SER A 469 21.08 -13.88 -13.31
C SER A 469 22.06 -12.72 -13.45
N TYR A 470 22.00 -11.99 -14.58
CA TYR A 470 22.79 -10.78 -14.78
C TYR A 470 22.46 -9.69 -13.75
N ASN A 471 21.18 -9.46 -13.46
CA ASN A 471 20.78 -8.45 -12.48
C ASN A 471 21.11 -8.85 -11.03
N GLU A 472 21.09 -10.14 -10.70
CA GLU A 472 21.60 -10.67 -9.43
C GLU A 472 23.10 -10.36 -9.26
N GLN A 473 23.90 -10.64 -10.29
CA GLN A 473 25.33 -10.35 -10.29
C GLN A 473 25.60 -8.84 -10.20
N ARG A 474 24.87 -8.03 -10.97
CA ARG A 474 24.96 -6.56 -10.90
C ARG A 474 24.65 -6.05 -9.49
N SER A 475 23.55 -6.52 -8.89
CA SER A 475 23.18 -6.16 -7.51
C SER A 475 24.23 -6.62 -6.50
N SER A 476 24.97 -7.69 -6.82
CA SER A 476 26.08 -8.17 -6.01
C SER A 476 27.27 -7.23 -6.02
N ILE A 477 27.65 -6.76 -7.21
CA ILE A 477 28.74 -5.80 -7.42
C ILE A 477 28.39 -4.43 -6.81
N GLU A 478 27.13 -3.99 -6.95
CA GLU A 478 26.64 -2.69 -6.44
C GLU A 478 26.37 -2.69 -4.92
N ASN A 479 26.57 -3.81 -4.21
CA ASN A 479 26.17 -3.98 -2.81
C ASN A 479 24.69 -3.63 -2.52
N ASN A 480 23.82 -3.87 -3.51
CA ASN A 480 22.39 -3.65 -3.39
C ASN A 480 21.71 -4.88 -2.75
N THR A 481 21.54 -4.86 -1.43
CA THR A 481 20.94 -5.97 -0.68
C THR A 481 19.53 -6.32 -1.16
N ARG A 482 18.68 -5.33 -1.41
CA ARG A 482 17.32 -5.55 -1.92
C ARG A 482 17.35 -6.26 -3.28
N GLY A 483 18.19 -5.78 -4.20
CA GLY A 483 18.35 -6.40 -5.52
C GLY A 483 18.87 -7.83 -5.43
N LYS A 484 19.86 -8.11 -4.58
CA LYS A 484 20.37 -9.48 -4.34
C LYS A 484 19.23 -10.43 -3.97
N ILE A 485 18.37 -10.04 -3.02
CA ILE A 485 17.24 -10.87 -2.57
C ILE A 485 16.25 -11.10 -3.72
N ILE A 486 15.80 -10.03 -4.38
CA ILE A 486 14.78 -10.12 -5.44
C ILE A 486 15.24 -11.01 -6.59
N TYR A 487 16.42 -10.75 -7.17
CA TYR A 487 16.87 -11.50 -8.35
C TYR A 487 17.30 -12.92 -8.01
N ASN A 488 17.87 -13.16 -6.82
CA ASN A 488 18.18 -14.53 -6.35
C ASN A 488 16.91 -15.37 -6.24
N LEU A 489 15.84 -14.82 -5.62
CA LEU A 489 14.56 -15.51 -5.50
C LEU A 489 13.94 -15.81 -6.87
N LEU A 490 13.90 -14.83 -7.78
CA LEU A 490 13.40 -15.04 -9.14
C LEU A 490 14.18 -16.14 -9.88
N LYS A 491 15.51 -16.13 -9.77
CA LYS A 491 16.37 -17.14 -10.37
C LYS A 491 16.07 -18.54 -9.84
N THR A 492 16.00 -18.71 -8.52
CA THR A 492 15.66 -19.98 -7.88
C THR A 492 14.29 -20.48 -8.32
N ILE A 493 13.29 -19.59 -8.35
CA ILE A 493 11.93 -19.90 -8.80
C ILE A 493 11.93 -20.39 -10.25
N PHE A 494 12.61 -19.68 -11.16
CA PHE A 494 12.65 -20.04 -12.57
C PHE A 494 13.37 -21.37 -12.82
N LEU A 495 14.49 -21.62 -12.13
CA LEU A 495 15.21 -22.90 -12.21
C LEU A 495 14.40 -24.08 -11.68
N SER A 496 13.61 -23.87 -10.62
CA SER A 496 12.72 -24.90 -10.07
C SER A 496 11.49 -25.19 -10.94
N SER A 497 11.05 -24.21 -11.73
CA SER A 497 9.95 -24.39 -12.67
C SER A 497 10.37 -25.26 -13.86
N ASP A 498 11.64 -25.15 -14.29
CA ASP A 498 12.18 -25.87 -15.45
C ASP A 498 12.77 -27.25 -15.10
N SER A 499 13.08 -27.52 -13.82
CA SER A 499 13.73 -28.77 -13.39
C SER A 499 13.12 -29.36 -12.12
N ASN A 500 12.97 -30.69 -12.07
CA ASN A 500 12.51 -31.40 -10.87
C ASN A 500 13.57 -31.51 -9.75
N ASN A 501 14.78 -30.97 -9.96
CA ASN A 501 15.93 -31.20 -9.08
C ASN A 501 16.18 -30.08 -8.07
N VAL A 502 15.48 -28.94 -8.17
CA VAL A 502 15.60 -27.83 -7.21
C VAL A 502 14.42 -27.88 -6.26
N ASP A 503 14.65 -28.30 -5.02
CA ASP A 503 13.65 -28.19 -3.95
C ASP A 503 13.66 -26.76 -3.40
N LEU A 504 12.78 -25.96 -3.99
CA LEU A 504 12.60 -24.55 -3.66
C LEU A 504 12.26 -24.32 -2.17
N THR A 505 11.59 -25.29 -1.56
CA THR A 505 11.23 -25.31 -0.14
C THR A 505 12.49 -25.29 0.74
N SER A 506 13.44 -26.17 0.42
CA SER A 506 14.68 -26.36 1.17
C SER A 506 15.69 -25.23 0.95
N GLU A 507 15.81 -24.71 -0.28
CA GLU A 507 16.71 -23.57 -0.56
C GLU A 507 16.27 -22.25 0.07
N ILE A 508 14.95 -22.04 0.21
CA ILE A 508 14.39 -20.77 0.67
C ILE A 508 13.98 -20.83 2.16
N GLY A 509 13.70 -22.01 2.70
CA GLY A 509 13.23 -22.20 4.08
C GLY A 509 11.75 -21.85 4.29
N ILE A 510 10.92 -22.04 3.26
CA ILE A 510 9.45 -21.87 3.34
C ILE A 510 8.76 -23.22 3.59
N PRO A 511 7.51 -23.27 4.10
CA PRO A 511 6.74 -24.52 4.13
C PRO A 511 6.54 -25.13 2.74
N SER A 512 6.37 -26.46 2.68
CA SER A 512 6.21 -27.20 1.42
C SER A 512 5.16 -26.55 0.53
N ILE A 513 5.53 -26.23 -0.70
CA ILE A 513 4.61 -25.77 -1.75
C ILE A 513 4.11 -26.94 -2.63
N TYR A 514 4.72 -28.12 -2.48
CA TYR A 514 4.45 -29.31 -3.29
C TYR A 514 3.44 -30.27 -2.66
N SER A 515 3.22 -30.15 -1.36
CA SER A 515 2.30 -31.01 -0.63
C SER A 515 1.72 -30.33 0.61
N ILE A 516 0.59 -30.83 1.09
CA ILE A 516 0.00 -30.43 2.37
C ILE A 516 -0.52 -31.66 3.12
N ASP A 517 -0.04 -31.82 4.35
CA ASP A 517 -0.46 -32.90 5.25
C ASP A 517 -1.83 -32.56 5.86
N ASN A 518 -2.70 -33.56 5.93
CA ASN A 518 -4.03 -33.48 6.52
C ASN A 518 -4.01 -32.89 7.94
N LYS A 519 -2.96 -33.16 8.73
CA LYS A 519 -2.82 -32.63 10.09
C LYS A 519 -2.74 -31.10 10.16
N TYR A 520 -2.24 -30.44 9.11
CA TYR A 520 -2.18 -28.97 9.06
C TYR A 520 -3.53 -28.34 8.68
N LEU A 521 -4.49 -29.16 8.23
CA LEU A 521 -5.83 -28.75 7.85
C LEU A 521 -6.87 -29.03 8.94
N ALA A 522 -6.59 -29.99 9.81
CA ALA A 522 -7.49 -30.39 10.87
C ALA A 522 -7.45 -29.41 12.04
N ASP A 523 -8.61 -29.12 12.62
CA ASP A 523 -8.72 -28.42 13.90
C ASP A 523 -8.39 -29.34 15.09
N ASP A 524 -8.45 -28.79 16.30
CA ASP A 524 -8.16 -29.52 17.55
C ASP A 524 -9.09 -30.73 17.79
N SER A 525 -10.23 -30.79 17.11
CA SER A 525 -11.17 -31.92 17.13
C SER A 525 -10.93 -32.94 16.02
N GLY A 526 -9.86 -32.77 15.24
CA GLY A 526 -9.52 -33.60 14.08
C GLY A 526 -10.45 -33.38 12.88
N ARG A 527 -11.15 -32.25 12.80
CA ARG A 527 -12.09 -31.92 11.72
C ARG A 527 -11.40 -31.02 10.69
N ILE A 528 -11.59 -31.34 9.41
CA ILE A 528 -11.24 -30.44 8.31
C ILE A 528 -12.50 -29.71 7.87
N ILE A 529 -12.47 -28.39 7.96
CA ILE A 529 -13.62 -27.54 7.70
C ILE A 529 -13.45 -26.84 6.35
N GLN A 530 -14.44 -27.00 5.48
CA GLN A 530 -14.50 -26.33 4.19
C GLN A 530 -15.67 -25.33 4.13
N GLN A 531 -15.42 -24.15 3.58
CA GLN A 531 -16.47 -23.18 3.24
C GLN A 531 -16.53 -23.00 1.72
N VAL A 532 -17.70 -23.19 1.13
CA VAL A 532 -17.93 -23.08 -0.32
C VAL A 532 -18.86 -21.91 -0.59
N PHE A 533 -18.37 -20.96 -1.38
CA PHE A 533 -19.12 -19.77 -1.79
C PHE A 533 -19.77 -20.02 -3.15
N PHE A 534 -21.10 -20.04 -3.18
CA PHE A 534 -21.92 -20.05 -4.40
C PHE A 534 -22.63 -18.70 -4.58
N TYR A 535 -22.97 -18.38 -5.82
CA TYR A 535 -23.69 -17.17 -6.21
C TYR A 535 -24.98 -17.55 -6.94
N GLY A 536 -26.01 -16.71 -6.84
CA GLY A 536 -27.34 -16.95 -7.40
C GLY A 536 -27.58 -16.43 -8.81
N ASP A 537 -26.52 -16.31 -9.60
CA ASP A 537 -26.61 -16.14 -11.05
C ASP A 537 -26.90 -17.49 -11.73
N GLU A 538 -27.10 -17.47 -13.05
CA GLU A 538 -27.45 -18.68 -13.81
C GLU A 538 -26.34 -19.74 -13.75
N ASP A 539 -25.07 -19.34 -13.75
CA ASP A 539 -23.94 -20.28 -13.60
C ASP A 539 -23.97 -20.95 -12.22
N GLY A 540 -24.11 -20.19 -11.14
CA GLY A 540 -24.10 -20.74 -9.79
C GLY A 540 -25.28 -21.66 -9.51
N LYS A 541 -26.49 -21.31 -9.97
CA LYS A 541 -27.68 -22.20 -9.90
C LYS A 541 -27.46 -23.50 -10.68
N THR A 542 -26.95 -23.41 -11.90
CA THR A 542 -26.71 -24.56 -12.78
C THR A 542 -25.68 -25.53 -12.18
N ASN A 543 -24.59 -25.00 -11.65
CA ASN A 543 -23.49 -25.81 -11.12
C ASN A 543 -23.75 -26.38 -9.72
N PHE A 544 -24.67 -25.80 -8.94
CA PHE A 544 -24.94 -26.25 -7.58
C PHE A 544 -25.50 -27.67 -7.53
N ALA A 545 -26.41 -28.03 -8.44
CA ALA A 545 -26.93 -29.40 -8.54
C ALA A 545 -25.82 -30.42 -8.83
N GLY A 546 -24.91 -30.08 -9.75
CA GLY A 546 -23.75 -30.91 -10.07
C GLY A 546 -22.77 -31.07 -8.90
N PHE A 547 -22.62 -30.03 -8.08
CA PHE A 547 -21.86 -30.09 -6.83
C PHE A 547 -22.51 -31.04 -5.81
N MET A 548 -23.82 -30.91 -5.57
CA MET A 548 -24.55 -31.78 -4.63
C MET A 548 -24.50 -33.27 -5.03
N ASN A 549 -24.54 -33.55 -6.33
CA ASN A 549 -24.44 -34.91 -6.86
C ASN A 549 -23.08 -35.59 -6.62
N SER A 550 -22.06 -34.84 -6.18
CA SER A 550 -20.74 -35.39 -5.87
C SER A 550 -20.66 -36.11 -4.51
N PHE A 551 -21.71 -35.99 -3.69
CA PHE A 551 -21.72 -36.51 -2.32
C PHE A 551 -22.67 -37.69 -2.17
N ALA A 552 -22.15 -38.91 -2.38
CA ALA A 552 -22.94 -40.13 -2.25
C ALA A 552 -23.41 -40.35 -0.80
N ALA A 553 -24.71 -40.66 -0.62
CA ALA A 553 -25.34 -40.81 0.69
C ALA A 553 -24.71 -41.90 1.60
N LYS A 554 -24.04 -42.89 1.00
CA LYS A 554 -23.31 -43.95 1.73
C LYS A 554 -22.02 -43.46 2.41
N ASP A 555 -21.49 -42.32 1.98
CA ASP A 555 -20.22 -41.77 2.44
C ASP A 555 -20.39 -40.38 3.08
N TRP A 556 -21.50 -39.69 2.82
CA TRP A 556 -21.78 -38.33 3.29
C TRP A 556 -23.19 -38.18 3.85
N LYS A 557 -23.31 -37.42 4.94
CA LYS A 557 -24.57 -36.93 5.47
C LYS A 557 -24.77 -35.48 5.03
N ILE A 558 -25.87 -35.22 4.33
CA ILE A 558 -26.27 -33.88 3.89
C ILE A 558 -27.42 -33.40 4.79
N THR A 559 -27.32 -32.18 5.31
CA THR A 559 -28.38 -31.53 6.09
C THR A 559 -28.66 -30.16 5.50
N GLN A 560 -29.88 -29.95 5.05
CA GLN A 560 -30.30 -28.70 4.44
C GLN A 560 -30.77 -27.72 5.51
N GLN A 561 -30.20 -26.52 5.49
CA GLN A 561 -30.65 -25.38 6.29
C GLN A 561 -31.40 -24.40 5.39
N LYS A 562 -31.90 -23.31 5.97
CA LYS A 562 -32.63 -22.27 5.24
C LYS A 562 -31.80 -21.63 4.12
N GLU A 563 -30.52 -21.37 4.38
CA GLU A 563 -29.66 -20.54 3.50
C GLU A 563 -28.36 -21.25 3.10
N TRP A 564 -28.09 -22.45 3.63
CA TRP A 564 -26.90 -23.24 3.30
C TRP A 564 -27.17 -24.74 3.47
N VAL A 565 -26.22 -25.55 3.02
CA VAL A 565 -26.18 -27.00 3.28
C VAL A 565 -24.95 -27.35 4.11
N GLU A 566 -25.12 -28.31 5.02
CA GLU A 566 -24.03 -28.94 5.76
C GLU A 566 -23.80 -30.34 5.20
N ILE A 567 -22.57 -30.65 4.80
CA ILE A 567 -22.19 -31.94 4.23
C ILE A 567 -21.06 -32.52 5.07
N LYS A 568 -21.28 -33.66 5.72
CA LYS A 568 -20.34 -34.24 6.70
C LYS A 568 -19.98 -35.66 6.30
N SER A 569 -18.69 -35.99 6.29
CA SER A 569 -18.25 -37.35 6.01
C SER A 569 -18.77 -38.34 7.07
N LEU A 570 -19.16 -39.53 6.61
CA LEU A 570 -19.58 -40.65 7.46
C LEU A 570 -18.46 -41.68 7.65
N LYS A 571 -17.40 -41.60 6.84
CA LYS A 571 -16.26 -42.52 6.85
C LYS A 571 -14.94 -41.74 6.83
N GLY A 572 -13.87 -42.39 7.25
CA GLY A 572 -12.52 -41.83 7.24
C GLY A 572 -12.35 -40.66 8.21
N LYS A 573 -11.54 -39.68 7.82
CA LYS A 573 -11.33 -38.43 8.56
C LYS A 573 -12.60 -37.56 8.53
N LYS A 574 -12.79 -36.75 9.57
CA LYS A 574 -13.94 -35.86 9.70
C LYS A 574 -13.78 -34.67 8.74
N VAL A 575 -14.49 -34.67 7.63
CA VAL A 575 -14.52 -33.57 6.66
C VAL A 575 -15.91 -32.96 6.66
N TRP A 576 -16.00 -31.68 7.03
CA TRP A 576 -17.25 -30.94 7.13
C TRP A 576 -17.24 -29.78 6.14
N ILE A 577 -18.26 -29.72 5.29
CA ILE A 577 -18.39 -28.74 4.22
C ILE A 577 -19.65 -27.92 4.47
N TYR A 578 -19.48 -26.61 4.41
CA TYR A 578 -20.56 -25.64 4.54
C TYR A 578 -20.66 -24.85 3.24
N ALA A 579 -21.75 -25.05 2.50
CA ALA A 579 -21.96 -24.39 1.21
C ALA A 579 -23.25 -23.56 1.26
N ASN A 580 -23.16 -22.25 0.99
CA ASN A 580 -24.38 -21.44 0.90
C ASN A 580 -25.22 -21.86 -0.32
N LEU A 581 -26.53 -21.66 -0.24
CA LEU A 581 -27.42 -21.86 -1.39
C LEU A 581 -27.21 -20.72 -2.41
N PRO A 582 -27.29 -21.00 -3.72
CA PRO A 582 -27.22 -19.98 -4.79
C PRO A 582 -28.55 -19.20 -4.90
N LEU A 583 -28.89 -18.43 -3.86
CA LEU A 583 -30.11 -17.62 -3.80
C LEU A 583 -29.97 -16.37 -4.67
N ASN A 584 -31.07 -15.87 -5.25
CA ASN A 584 -31.09 -14.79 -6.26
C ASN A 584 -30.11 -13.62 -5.95
N SER A 585 -29.15 -13.40 -6.85
CA SER A 585 -28.12 -12.36 -6.74
C SER A 585 -28.64 -10.93 -6.97
N ASP A 586 -29.61 -10.73 -7.86
CA ASP A 586 -30.21 -9.40 -8.12
C ASP A 586 -30.85 -8.80 -6.86
N ASN A 587 -31.38 -9.68 -6.00
CA ASN A 587 -31.96 -9.33 -4.70
C ASN A 587 -30.94 -9.43 -3.54
N ASN A 588 -29.65 -9.65 -3.82
CA ASN A 588 -28.57 -9.84 -2.83
C ASN A 588 -28.82 -10.96 -1.80
N LEU A 589 -29.59 -12.00 -2.16
CA LEU A 589 -29.96 -13.05 -1.22
C LEU A 589 -28.83 -14.07 -0.98
N ASP A 590 -28.01 -14.36 -1.99
CA ASP A 590 -26.79 -15.16 -1.86
C ASP A 590 -25.75 -14.47 -0.98
N ASP A 591 -25.51 -13.18 -1.17
CA ASP A 591 -24.59 -12.37 -0.38
C ASP A 591 -24.99 -12.38 1.10
N THR A 592 -26.30 -12.21 1.35
CA THR A 592 -26.89 -12.33 2.68
C THR A 592 -26.68 -13.72 3.28
N ALA A 593 -26.92 -14.79 2.50
CA ALA A 593 -26.70 -16.17 2.93
C ALA A 593 -25.22 -16.45 3.27
N GLN A 594 -24.27 -15.92 2.47
CA GLN A 594 -22.83 -16.02 2.74
C GLN A 594 -22.44 -15.33 4.06
N ALA A 595 -23.00 -14.14 4.31
CA ALA A 595 -22.77 -13.39 5.54
C ALA A 595 -23.35 -14.11 6.77
N HIS A 596 -24.57 -14.65 6.65
CA HIS A 596 -25.21 -15.43 7.71
C HIS A 596 -24.45 -16.72 8.02
N LEU A 597 -24.00 -17.44 6.99
CA LEU A 597 -23.18 -18.64 7.17
C LEU A 597 -21.87 -18.29 7.89
N THR A 598 -21.18 -17.22 7.47
CA THR A 598 -19.94 -16.77 8.12
C THR A 598 -20.17 -16.44 9.60
N ARG A 599 -21.28 -15.75 9.92
CA ARG A 599 -21.66 -15.46 11.31
C ARG A 599 -21.98 -16.73 12.11
N TYR A 600 -22.64 -17.71 11.50
CA TYR A 600 -22.93 -19.00 12.11
C TYR A 600 -21.64 -19.75 12.46
N LEU A 601 -20.69 -19.82 11.53
CA LEU A 601 -19.39 -20.47 11.74
C LEU A 601 -18.61 -19.81 12.88
N ASN A 602 -18.52 -18.47 12.86
CA ASN A 602 -17.84 -17.71 13.92
C ASN A 602 -18.50 -17.91 15.30
N LYS A 603 -19.84 -17.89 15.38
CA LYS A 603 -20.57 -18.11 16.65
C LYS A 603 -20.35 -19.52 17.22
N LYS A 604 -20.03 -20.49 16.36
CA LYS A 604 -19.78 -21.88 16.74
C LYS A 604 -18.30 -22.21 16.88
N ASP A 605 -17.43 -21.22 16.75
CA ASP A 605 -15.97 -21.38 16.75
C ASP A 605 -15.51 -22.42 15.72
N ILE A 606 -16.17 -22.41 14.56
CA ILE A 606 -15.85 -23.28 13.43
C ILE A 606 -15.04 -22.44 12.44
N VAL A 607 -13.77 -22.81 12.28
CA VAL A 607 -12.80 -22.05 11.50
C VAL A 607 -12.45 -22.82 10.23
N PRO A 608 -12.82 -22.34 9.03
CA PRO A 608 -12.48 -23.00 7.77
C PRO A 608 -10.96 -23.07 7.54
N SER A 609 -10.47 -24.25 7.16
CA SER A 609 -9.11 -24.48 6.66
C SER A 609 -9.06 -24.65 5.14
N VAL A 610 -10.22 -24.83 4.50
CA VAL A 610 -10.39 -24.89 3.05
C VAL A 610 -11.46 -23.90 2.61
N VAL A 611 -11.18 -23.10 1.58
CA VAL A 611 -12.13 -22.18 0.96
C VAL A 611 -12.26 -22.49 -0.52
N ILE A 612 -13.49 -22.55 -1.01
CA ILE A 612 -13.78 -22.83 -2.43
C ILE A 612 -14.70 -21.72 -2.96
N HIS A 613 -14.28 -21.07 -4.03
CA HIS A 613 -15.06 -20.06 -4.74
C HIS A 613 -15.70 -20.68 -6.00
N ARG A 614 -17.04 -20.69 -6.06
CA ARG A 614 -17.86 -21.15 -7.20
C ARG A 614 -18.77 -20.02 -7.69
N GLY A 615 -18.18 -19.06 -8.37
CA GLY A 615 -18.89 -18.01 -9.11
C GLY A 615 -18.05 -17.45 -10.25
N HIS A 616 -18.55 -16.43 -10.93
CA HIS A 616 -17.80 -15.65 -11.90
C HIS A 616 -16.71 -14.77 -11.25
N SER A 617 -15.78 -14.28 -12.07
CA SER A 617 -14.62 -13.49 -11.64
C SER A 617 -15.00 -12.20 -10.89
N TYR A 618 -16.13 -11.59 -11.23
CA TYR A 618 -16.60 -10.36 -10.60
C TYR A 618 -17.15 -10.58 -9.18
N TRP A 619 -17.48 -11.82 -8.82
CA TRP A 619 -17.87 -12.18 -7.46
C TRP A 619 -16.68 -12.46 -6.53
N LEU A 620 -15.52 -12.77 -7.10
CA LEU A 620 -14.31 -13.16 -6.36
C LEU A 620 -13.88 -12.11 -5.30
N PRO A 621 -13.93 -10.78 -5.55
CA PRO A 621 -13.64 -9.80 -4.52
C PRO A 621 -14.50 -9.96 -3.26
N GLY A 622 -15.78 -10.30 -3.41
CA GLY A 622 -16.70 -10.56 -2.29
C GLY A 622 -16.30 -11.81 -1.50
N THR A 623 -15.89 -12.90 -2.17
CA THR A 623 -15.33 -14.08 -1.49
C THR A 623 -14.05 -13.74 -0.73
N ILE A 624 -13.11 -13.02 -1.36
CA ILE A 624 -11.82 -12.64 -0.75
C ILE A 624 -12.05 -11.81 0.53
N ASN A 625 -13.05 -10.94 0.54
CA ASN A 625 -13.36 -10.12 1.72
C ASN A 625 -14.01 -10.94 2.86
N ARG A 626 -14.52 -12.14 2.60
CA ARG A 626 -15.26 -12.98 3.56
C ARG A 626 -14.53 -14.24 4.01
N MET A 627 -13.54 -14.69 3.23
CA MET A 627 -12.78 -15.90 3.55
C MET A 627 -12.02 -15.77 4.87
N ALA A 628 -11.92 -16.88 5.60
CA ALA A 628 -11.18 -16.94 6.85
C ALA A 628 -9.67 -16.84 6.62
N GLY A 629 -8.97 -16.02 7.40
CA GLY A 629 -7.49 -15.90 7.35
C GLY A 629 -6.73 -17.19 7.67
N SER A 630 -7.40 -18.15 8.30
CA SER A 630 -6.91 -19.50 8.60
C SER A 630 -6.83 -20.43 7.39
N ALA A 631 -7.44 -20.07 6.25
CA ALA A 631 -7.53 -20.97 5.10
C ALA A 631 -6.13 -21.38 4.60
N LYS A 632 -5.94 -22.69 4.42
CA LYS A 632 -4.70 -23.31 3.97
C LYS A 632 -4.80 -23.86 2.56
N ILE A 633 -6.01 -24.20 2.10
CA ILE A 633 -6.29 -24.54 0.70
C ILE A 633 -7.36 -23.59 0.18
N ILE A 634 -7.10 -22.96 -0.96
CA ILE A 634 -8.06 -22.06 -1.62
C ILE A 634 -8.23 -22.53 -3.07
N VAL A 635 -9.47 -22.80 -3.46
CA VAL A 635 -9.81 -23.19 -4.84
C VAL A 635 -10.61 -22.07 -5.50
N LEU A 636 -10.00 -21.40 -6.47
CA LEU A 636 -10.61 -20.32 -7.23
C LEU A 636 -11.16 -20.89 -8.53
N GLY A 637 -12.41 -21.35 -8.50
CA GLY A 637 -13.09 -21.93 -9.66
C GLY A 637 -13.64 -20.91 -10.65
N SER A 638 -13.29 -19.63 -10.51
CA SER A 638 -13.72 -18.52 -11.37
C SER A 638 -12.65 -18.14 -12.38
N CYS A 639 -13.08 -17.47 -13.46
CA CYS A 639 -12.20 -16.94 -14.50
C CYS A 639 -11.14 -15.99 -13.92
N GLY A 640 -9.88 -16.09 -14.36
CA GLY A 640 -8.82 -15.17 -13.97
C GLY A 640 -8.54 -15.09 -12.46
N GLY A 641 -8.88 -16.13 -11.69
CA GLY A 641 -8.62 -16.19 -10.25
C GLY A 641 -7.14 -15.94 -9.90
N TYR A 642 -6.24 -16.27 -10.83
CA TYR A 642 -4.80 -16.01 -10.73
C TYR A 642 -4.43 -14.53 -10.46
N LYS A 643 -5.24 -13.57 -10.92
CA LYS A 643 -4.96 -12.13 -10.70
C LYS A 643 -4.99 -11.70 -9.23
N ASN A 644 -5.67 -12.46 -8.38
CA ASN A 644 -5.93 -12.07 -7.00
C ASN A 644 -5.00 -12.76 -6.00
N LEU A 645 -3.97 -13.47 -6.47
CA LEU A 645 -3.06 -14.24 -5.62
C LEU A 645 -2.39 -13.36 -4.56
N SER A 646 -1.87 -12.19 -4.94
CA SER A 646 -1.22 -11.26 -3.99
C SER A 646 -2.18 -10.83 -2.87
N LYS A 647 -3.40 -10.41 -3.22
CA LYS A 647 -4.44 -10.00 -2.27
C LYS A 647 -4.84 -11.15 -1.34
N ILE A 648 -4.98 -12.36 -1.88
CA ILE A 648 -5.32 -13.55 -1.09
C ILE A 648 -4.20 -13.89 -0.11
N LEU A 649 -2.94 -13.79 -0.51
CA LEU A 649 -1.79 -14.12 0.36
C LEU A 649 -1.58 -13.10 1.47
N THR A 650 -2.02 -11.86 1.30
CA THR A 650 -2.09 -10.89 2.41
C THR A 650 -3.05 -11.36 3.52
N ILE A 651 -4.11 -12.09 3.16
CA ILE A 651 -5.11 -12.61 4.11
C ILE A 651 -4.71 -14.00 4.63
N CYS A 652 -4.21 -14.86 3.74
CA CYS A 652 -3.79 -16.23 4.03
C CYS A 652 -2.37 -16.49 3.51
N PRO A 653 -1.32 -16.07 4.24
CA PRO A 653 0.07 -16.19 3.79
C PRO A 653 0.50 -17.63 3.49
N GLU A 654 -0.07 -18.59 4.20
CA GLU A 654 0.26 -20.01 4.07
C GLU A 654 -0.63 -20.77 3.08
N ALA A 655 -1.54 -20.09 2.38
CA ALA A 655 -2.47 -20.77 1.50
C ALA A 655 -1.79 -21.44 0.29
N HIS A 656 -2.24 -22.64 -0.03
CA HIS A 656 -2.05 -23.31 -1.30
C HIS A 656 -3.25 -22.98 -2.19
N ILE A 657 -2.99 -22.34 -3.32
CA ILE A 657 -4.04 -21.78 -4.16
C ILE A 657 -4.13 -22.58 -5.46
N ILE A 658 -5.29 -23.17 -5.75
CA ILE A 658 -5.64 -23.63 -7.10
C ILE A 658 -6.38 -22.48 -7.77
N SER A 659 -5.91 -22.06 -8.94
CA SER A 659 -6.49 -20.93 -9.66
C SER A 659 -6.63 -21.22 -11.16
N THR A 660 -7.28 -20.31 -11.88
CA THR A 660 -7.37 -20.37 -13.35
C THR A 660 -6.76 -19.11 -13.95
N LYS A 661 -6.09 -19.27 -15.11
CA LYS A 661 -5.61 -18.14 -15.92
C LYS A 661 -6.77 -17.50 -16.69
N GLU A 662 -7.57 -18.31 -17.38
CA GLU A 662 -8.62 -17.81 -18.26
C GLU A 662 -10.03 -18.12 -17.75
N ILE A 663 -10.54 -19.34 -17.98
CA ILE A 663 -11.93 -19.71 -17.73
C ILE A 663 -12.00 -20.81 -16.69
N GLY A 664 -12.72 -20.55 -15.60
CA GLY A 664 -13.15 -21.60 -14.69
C GLY A 664 -14.36 -22.33 -15.27
N LYS A 665 -14.28 -23.65 -15.47
CA LYS A 665 -15.41 -24.47 -15.95
C LYS A 665 -15.92 -25.39 -14.85
N GLY A 666 -17.23 -25.45 -14.68
CA GLY A 666 -17.89 -26.34 -13.71
C GLY A 666 -17.46 -27.81 -13.84
N ASP A 667 -17.37 -28.29 -15.08
CA ASP A 667 -16.96 -29.66 -15.40
C ASP A 667 -15.49 -29.97 -15.07
N ILE A 668 -14.66 -28.95 -14.83
CA ILE A 668 -13.27 -29.10 -14.36
C ILE A 668 -13.18 -28.91 -12.86
N ASN A 669 -13.86 -27.88 -12.34
CA ASN A 669 -13.92 -27.60 -10.91
C ASN A 669 -14.45 -28.78 -10.10
N ARG A 670 -15.50 -29.46 -10.60
CA ARG A 670 -16.11 -30.59 -9.89
C ARG A 670 -15.12 -31.76 -9.70
N PRO A 671 -14.43 -32.29 -10.73
CA PRO A 671 -13.39 -33.30 -10.53
C PRO A 671 -12.26 -32.89 -9.57
N ILE A 672 -11.82 -31.63 -9.61
CA ILE A 672 -10.81 -31.10 -8.66
C ILE A 672 -11.33 -31.20 -7.22
N ILE A 673 -12.53 -30.70 -6.97
CA ILE A 673 -13.17 -30.72 -5.64
C ILE A 673 -13.39 -32.16 -5.18
N ASN A 674 -13.81 -33.05 -6.08
CA ASN A 674 -14.05 -34.45 -5.77
C ASN A 674 -12.76 -35.17 -5.38
N TYR A 675 -11.67 -34.94 -6.12
CA TYR A 675 -10.37 -35.49 -5.77
C TYR A 675 -9.92 -34.99 -4.39
N LEU A 676 -10.02 -33.68 -4.13
CA LEU A 676 -9.68 -33.09 -2.83
C LEU A 676 -10.49 -33.73 -1.70
N ASN A 677 -11.81 -33.81 -1.84
CA ASN A 677 -12.68 -34.39 -0.82
C ASN A 677 -12.33 -35.85 -0.52
N GLN A 678 -12.01 -36.64 -1.53
CA GLN A 678 -11.58 -38.03 -1.35
C GLN A 678 -10.23 -38.10 -0.64
N ALA A 679 -9.22 -37.33 -1.06
CA ALA A 679 -7.91 -37.30 -0.42
C ALA A 679 -7.99 -36.87 1.06
N LEU A 680 -8.79 -35.83 1.35
CA LEU A 680 -9.02 -35.34 2.71
C LEU A 680 -9.74 -36.38 3.58
N MET A 681 -10.75 -37.06 3.05
CA MET A 681 -11.50 -38.10 3.76
C MET A 681 -10.64 -39.34 4.03
N SER A 682 -9.77 -39.73 3.10
CA SER A 682 -8.82 -40.84 3.30
C SER A 682 -7.71 -40.51 4.30
N GLY A 683 -7.48 -39.23 4.62
CA GLY A 683 -6.39 -38.80 5.50
C GLY A 683 -5.02 -38.79 4.84
N ASN A 684 -4.98 -38.87 3.50
CA ASN A 684 -3.73 -38.86 2.75
C ASN A 684 -3.13 -37.45 2.74
N THR A 685 -1.79 -37.37 2.69
CA THR A 685 -1.12 -36.12 2.32
C THR A 685 -1.50 -35.79 0.88
N ILE A 686 -1.92 -34.55 0.63
CA ILE A 686 -2.19 -34.10 -0.72
C ILE A 686 -0.85 -33.73 -1.36
N VAL A 687 -0.43 -34.49 -2.37
CA VAL A 687 0.73 -34.18 -3.20
C VAL A 687 0.22 -33.55 -4.50
N TRP A 688 0.51 -32.26 -4.71
CA TRP A 688 -0.09 -31.49 -5.80
C TRP A 688 0.29 -32.03 -7.18
N LYS A 689 1.53 -32.50 -7.35
CA LYS A 689 2.00 -33.09 -8.61
C LYS A 689 1.21 -34.37 -8.95
N ASP A 690 0.97 -35.23 -7.97
CA ASP A 690 0.23 -36.49 -8.16
C ASP A 690 -1.24 -36.23 -8.48
N MET A 691 -1.86 -35.31 -7.74
CA MET A 691 -3.23 -34.85 -8.03
C MET A 691 -3.34 -34.29 -9.44
N TRP A 692 -2.41 -33.43 -9.86
CA TRP A 692 -2.43 -32.84 -11.21
C TRP A 692 -2.22 -33.89 -12.30
N ALA A 693 -1.31 -34.85 -12.09
CA ALA A 693 -1.07 -35.93 -13.03
C ALA A 693 -2.30 -36.84 -13.19
N ALA A 694 -2.99 -37.15 -12.08
CA ALA A 694 -4.23 -37.92 -12.11
C ALA A 694 -5.35 -37.20 -12.85
N LEU A 695 -5.57 -35.92 -12.54
CA LEU A 695 -6.59 -35.10 -13.21
C LEU A 695 -6.25 -34.86 -14.69
N THR A 696 -4.99 -34.65 -15.04
CA THR A 696 -4.55 -34.50 -16.43
C THR A 696 -4.89 -35.73 -17.26
N LYS A 697 -4.66 -36.94 -16.73
CA LYS A 697 -5.07 -38.18 -17.41
C LYS A 697 -6.57 -38.25 -17.66
N VAL A 698 -7.39 -37.78 -16.71
CA VAL A 698 -8.86 -37.74 -16.84
C VAL A 698 -9.27 -36.76 -17.95
N PHE A 699 -8.78 -35.53 -17.91
CA PHE A 699 -9.21 -34.50 -18.87
C PHE A 699 -8.63 -34.70 -20.27
N TYR A 700 -7.42 -35.27 -20.40
CA TYR A 700 -6.84 -35.58 -21.70
C TYR A 700 -7.45 -36.82 -22.37
N ALA A 701 -8.14 -37.67 -21.61
CA ALA A 701 -8.95 -38.75 -22.16
C ALA A 701 -10.32 -38.25 -22.69
N ASP A 702 -10.72 -37.02 -22.37
CA ASP A 702 -11.95 -36.43 -22.88
C ASP A 702 -11.81 -36.11 -24.38
N THR A 703 -12.82 -36.49 -25.16
CA THR A 703 -12.86 -36.25 -26.60
C THR A 703 -13.06 -34.77 -26.94
N ASN A 704 -13.65 -33.98 -26.03
CA ASN A 704 -13.87 -32.57 -26.22
C ASN A 704 -12.56 -31.78 -26.06
N LYS A 705 -12.08 -31.20 -27.17
CA LYS A 705 -10.88 -30.36 -27.19
C LYS A 705 -10.97 -29.16 -26.24
N GLU A 706 -12.16 -28.57 -26.09
CA GLU A 706 -12.34 -27.41 -25.22
C GLU A 706 -12.16 -27.74 -23.73
N ILE A 707 -12.46 -28.96 -23.31
CA ILE A 707 -12.22 -29.41 -21.92
C ILE A 707 -10.73 -29.51 -21.65
N ARG A 708 -9.96 -30.06 -22.60
CA ARG A 708 -8.50 -30.14 -22.52
C ARG A 708 -7.86 -28.76 -22.46
N GLU A 709 -8.25 -27.88 -23.38
CA GLU A 709 -7.75 -26.51 -23.42
C GLU A 709 -8.10 -25.75 -22.14
N SER A 710 -9.31 -25.92 -21.60
CA SER A 710 -9.71 -25.28 -20.35
C SER A 710 -8.98 -25.86 -19.13
N TRP A 711 -8.61 -27.14 -19.14
CA TRP A 711 -7.80 -27.73 -18.06
C TRP A 711 -6.37 -27.19 -18.06
N ASP A 712 -5.79 -26.95 -19.24
CA ASP A 712 -4.46 -26.36 -19.36
C ASP A 712 -4.38 -24.93 -18.77
N ASP A 713 -5.52 -24.25 -18.59
CA ASP A 713 -5.61 -22.94 -17.92
C ASP A 713 -5.62 -23.02 -16.39
N TYR A 714 -5.82 -24.21 -15.80
CA TYR A 714 -5.77 -24.37 -14.35
C TYR A 714 -4.32 -24.42 -13.86
N VAL A 715 -4.04 -23.62 -12.83
CA VAL A 715 -2.71 -23.50 -12.23
C VAL A 715 -2.70 -24.16 -10.85
N PRO A 716 -1.85 -25.19 -10.64
CA PRO A 716 -1.68 -25.80 -9.34
C PRO A 716 -0.86 -24.92 -8.39
N PRO A 717 -0.93 -25.15 -7.06
CA PRO A 717 -0.22 -24.35 -6.07
C PRO A 717 1.29 -24.18 -6.35
N TYR A 718 1.98 -25.25 -6.77
CA TYR A 718 3.41 -25.23 -7.05
C TYR A 718 3.81 -24.49 -8.34
N ARG A 719 2.84 -24.01 -9.14
CA ARG A 719 3.07 -23.20 -10.34
C ARG A 719 2.66 -21.73 -10.17
N ASN A 720 2.18 -21.33 -8.99
CA ASN A 720 1.88 -19.92 -8.68
C ASN A 720 3.17 -19.18 -8.29
N LEU A 721 4.00 -18.84 -9.27
CA LEU A 721 5.36 -18.37 -9.05
C LEU A 721 5.43 -17.05 -8.26
N GLY A 722 4.50 -16.11 -8.47
CA GLY A 722 4.41 -14.87 -7.68
C GLY A 722 3.98 -15.11 -6.23
N ALA A 723 3.10 -16.09 -5.99
CA ALA A 723 2.73 -16.49 -4.63
C ALA A 723 3.95 -17.04 -3.86
N ILE A 724 4.71 -17.90 -4.54
CA ILE A 724 5.96 -18.46 -4.02
C ILE A 724 6.97 -17.34 -3.75
N PHE A 725 7.10 -16.38 -4.65
CA PHE A 725 7.99 -15.22 -4.50
C PHE A 725 7.67 -14.39 -3.25
N ILE A 726 6.39 -14.05 -3.02
CA ILE A 726 5.97 -13.25 -1.85
C ILE A 726 6.32 -13.99 -0.55
N LYS A 727 5.98 -15.27 -0.45
CA LYS A 727 6.30 -16.08 0.75
C LYS A 727 7.80 -16.14 1.00
N ALA A 728 8.57 -16.39 -0.05
CA ALA A 728 10.02 -16.47 0.00
C ALA A 728 10.67 -15.15 0.43
N TYR A 729 10.19 -14.03 -0.11
CA TYR A 729 10.71 -12.71 0.19
C TYR A 729 10.46 -12.34 1.65
N ASN A 730 9.21 -12.46 2.12
CA ASN A 730 8.86 -12.15 3.51
C ASN A 730 9.71 -12.96 4.50
N LYS A 731 9.90 -14.26 4.22
CA LYS A 731 10.73 -15.13 5.06
C LYS A 731 12.19 -14.69 5.11
N LYS A 732 12.79 -14.32 3.98
CA LYS A 732 14.19 -13.84 3.93
C LYS A 732 14.37 -12.50 4.64
N THR A 733 13.36 -11.63 4.64
CA THR A 733 13.43 -10.33 5.33
C THR A 733 13.17 -10.42 6.83
N GLU A 734 12.43 -11.42 7.32
CA GLU A 734 12.29 -11.67 8.77
C GLU A 734 13.58 -12.15 9.43
N LEU A 735 14.50 -12.72 8.66
CA LEU A 735 15.79 -13.26 9.13
C LEU A 735 16.93 -12.22 9.11
N GLN A 736 16.66 -10.99 8.66
CA GLN A 736 17.59 -9.85 8.64
C GLN A 736 17.19 -8.83 9.70
#